data_AF-A0ABD1LYS1-F1
#
_entry.id   AF-A0ABD1LYS1-F1
#
_cell.length_a   1.000
_cell.length_b   1.000
_cell.length_c   1.000
_cell.angle_alpha   90.00
_cell.angle_beta   90.00
_cell.angle_gamma   90.00
#
_symmetry.space_group_name_H-M   'P 1'
#
loop_
_entity.id
_entity.type
_entity.pdbx_description
1 polymer ?
#
loop_
_entity_poly.entity_id
_entity_poly.type
_entity_poly.pdbx_seq_one_letter_code
_entity_poly.pdbx_strand_id
1 'polypeptide(L)'
;MGGRRILLKPIKSAVAKGQTLYALTNWRSCKVSLLSFLVGQGAFKQQVGIKLLTCFAFLDRGQLSHADPKDKNCCYDVTVGILFNMATRSGSSEVPQKVSPRAVRQLRPTTLDVDSVSSLSHATKSSKERSPKVTDRRSPKSPIIERKRPSKISELESQISQLQNDLKKVRDQLVLSESCRKQAQQQAEESKEQLIAVSAKLEESHKQVLDLCASGEVHVVELQHVIEERDMSCQSELEASKKQLSVDSAAWASAMNEIQMLNAQLELVANCESVQSKHAESTDVELLNLKQYLSEALSLVDKMKNQLRDCKESEAQAQASVNESMVQLEDAKRMVELLRSDVAKAVDGYNSIALELDQSKSRVNSLEALVRKLETDPINNKCSPSEDDNHKFEHQPETLKEGENPNQLEAEVVSLNSEVICLRSAIETAETKYQEEQIQSTVQIRNAYELLEQIKLESSQKECELEAELKRKKADIEDLKANLMDKETELQGIEEENENLIRKLEESMSSQNEHELKRETKRLEEWVAELKADMMDKETALQSISEENDMLKIEINKLSEGGRVSEEVAVEVERAKSSEREALMKLGIVMGEADRSNKRAARVAEQLEAAQVANSEMEAELRRLKVQSDQWRKAAEAAAAMLSAAGSNGKITERTVSLDSKSYKCSPYAEDMDDDLQRKKNGNMLKKIGVLWKKPQK
;
A
#
# COMPACT_ATOMS: atom_id res chain seq x y z
N MET A 1 48.90 -60.89 -72.35
CA MET A 1 49.76 -59.83 -71.78
C MET A 1 49.05 -59.25 -70.56
N GLY A 2 49.77 -58.83 -69.51
CA GLY A 2 49.16 -58.35 -68.25
C GLY A 2 49.36 -56.86 -68.00
N GLY A 3 48.35 -56.19 -67.43
CA GLY A 3 48.42 -54.79 -66.99
C GLY A 3 48.42 -54.68 -65.47
N ARG A 4 49.55 -54.29 -64.88
CA ARG A 4 49.66 -54.07 -63.42
C ARG A 4 49.07 -52.71 -63.04
N ARG A 5 48.15 -52.66 -62.07
CA ARG A 5 47.83 -51.43 -61.32
C ARG A 5 48.53 -51.50 -59.96
N ILE A 6 49.45 -50.56 -59.71
CA ILE A 6 50.20 -50.44 -58.45
C ILE A 6 49.57 -49.34 -57.57
N LEU A 7 49.69 -49.48 -56.25
CA LEU A 7 49.02 -48.64 -55.25
C LEU A 7 49.51 -47.19 -55.25
N LEU A 8 48.58 -46.25 -54.99
CA LEU A 8 48.92 -44.85 -54.66
C LEU A 8 47.87 -44.18 -53.73
N LYS A 9 47.63 -44.79 -52.57
CA LYS A 9 47.02 -44.18 -51.37
C LYS A 9 47.77 -44.77 -50.16
N PRO A 10 48.40 -43.97 -49.29
CA PRO A 10 47.62 -43.30 -48.23
C PRO A 10 48.21 -41.94 -47.76
N ILE A 11 47.57 -40.82 -48.10
CA ILE A 11 47.94 -39.49 -47.56
C ILE A 11 46.76 -38.79 -46.86
N LYS A 12 45.54 -38.86 -47.41
CA LYS A 12 44.37 -38.13 -46.87
C LYS A 12 43.93 -38.54 -45.44
N SER A 13 44.29 -39.73 -44.96
CA SER A 13 43.91 -40.21 -43.61
C SER A 13 44.78 -39.60 -42.49
N ALA A 14 46.07 -39.35 -42.74
CA ALA A 14 46.97 -38.78 -41.76
C ALA A 14 46.65 -37.29 -41.47
N VAL A 15 46.36 -36.52 -42.52
CA VAL A 15 46.01 -35.08 -42.41
C VAL A 15 44.76 -34.87 -41.56
N ALA A 16 43.70 -35.67 -41.80
CA ALA A 16 42.46 -35.58 -41.02
C ALA A 16 42.68 -35.86 -39.53
N LYS A 17 43.46 -36.90 -39.20
CA LYS A 17 43.79 -37.24 -37.79
C LYS A 17 44.64 -36.16 -37.11
N GLY A 18 45.58 -35.55 -37.84
CA GLY A 18 46.38 -34.43 -37.34
C GLY A 18 45.52 -33.19 -37.02
N GLN A 19 44.62 -32.82 -37.92
CA GLN A 19 43.72 -31.67 -37.73
C GLN A 19 42.75 -31.88 -36.54
N THR A 20 42.19 -33.08 -36.36
CA THR A 20 41.33 -33.37 -35.20
C THR A 20 42.08 -33.32 -33.87
N LEU A 21 43.33 -33.77 -33.82
CA LEU A 21 44.15 -33.68 -32.60
C LEU A 21 44.47 -32.23 -32.24
N TYR A 22 44.83 -31.40 -33.21
CA TYR A 22 45.14 -29.98 -33.01
C TYR A 22 43.91 -29.17 -32.53
N ALA A 23 42.72 -29.52 -33.02
CA ALA A 23 41.46 -28.95 -32.55
C ALA A 23 41.17 -29.33 -31.08
N LEU A 24 41.35 -30.61 -30.70
CA LEU A 24 41.14 -31.05 -29.32
C LEU A 24 42.13 -30.41 -28.32
N THR A 25 43.39 -30.18 -28.71
CA THR A 25 44.36 -29.51 -27.84
C THR A 25 44.01 -28.04 -27.61
N ASN A 26 43.59 -27.32 -28.66
CA ASN A 26 43.15 -25.93 -28.50
C ASN A 26 41.87 -25.82 -27.67
N TRP A 27 40.88 -26.70 -27.88
CA TRP A 27 39.66 -26.69 -27.07
C TRP A 27 39.96 -26.98 -25.58
N ARG A 28 40.83 -27.95 -25.28
CA ARG A 28 41.26 -28.21 -23.90
C ARG A 28 41.98 -27.00 -23.29
N SER A 29 42.86 -26.33 -24.03
CA SER A 29 43.55 -25.12 -23.58
C SER A 29 42.56 -23.98 -23.27
N CYS A 30 41.65 -23.67 -24.20
CA CYS A 30 40.60 -22.66 -23.98
C CYS A 30 39.69 -23.00 -22.79
N LYS A 31 39.32 -24.28 -22.60
CA LYS A 31 38.47 -24.70 -21.47
C LYS A 31 39.18 -24.57 -20.13
N VAL A 32 40.49 -24.84 -20.05
CA VAL A 32 41.30 -24.60 -18.84
C VAL A 32 41.43 -23.10 -18.56
N SER A 33 41.69 -22.26 -19.57
CA SER A 33 41.74 -20.80 -19.39
C SER A 33 40.40 -20.23 -18.91
N LEU A 34 39.27 -20.69 -19.48
CA LEU A 34 37.93 -20.23 -19.08
C LEU A 34 37.59 -20.65 -17.64
N LEU A 35 37.93 -21.89 -17.25
CA LEU A 35 37.75 -22.36 -15.87
C LEU A 35 38.63 -21.58 -14.89
N SER A 36 39.90 -21.30 -15.23
CA SER A 36 40.78 -20.47 -14.41
C SER A 36 40.24 -19.04 -14.22
N PHE A 37 39.67 -18.45 -15.26
CA PHE A 37 39.05 -17.12 -15.21
C PHE A 37 37.78 -17.11 -14.33
N LEU A 38 36.92 -18.13 -14.46
CA LEU A 38 35.70 -18.29 -13.66
C LEU A 38 36.02 -18.56 -12.18
N VAL A 39 37.02 -19.40 -11.88
CA VAL A 39 37.50 -19.63 -10.50
C VAL A 39 38.10 -18.35 -9.91
N GLY A 40 38.84 -17.57 -10.70
CA GLY A 40 39.33 -16.25 -10.30
C GLY A 40 38.21 -15.27 -9.91
N GLN A 41 37.14 -15.19 -10.72
CA GLN A 41 35.97 -14.37 -10.36
C GLN A 41 35.21 -14.91 -9.13
N GLY A 42 35.13 -16.24 -8.98
CA GLY A 42 34.51 -16.87 -7.80
C GLY A 42 35.23 -16.51 -6.50
N ALA A 43 36.57 -16.63 -6.49
CA ALA A 43 37.40 -16.23 -5.36
C ALA A 43 37.25 -14.74 -5.03
N PHE A 44 37.23 -13.86 -6.04
CA PHE A 44 37.04 -12.42 -5.84
C PHE A 44 35.67 -12.09 -5.21
N LYS A 45 34.60 -12.77 -5.64
CA LYS A 45 33.26 -12.62 -5.04
C LYS A 45 33.21 -13.14 -3.61
N GLN A 46 33.87 -14.26 -3.28
CA GLN A 46 33.96 -14.73 -1.89
C GLN A 46 34.74 -13.78 -0.99
N GLN A 47 35.86 -13.21 -1.46
CA GLN A 47 36.67 -12.26 -0.68
C GLN A 47 35.89 -10.98 -0.31
N VAL A 48 34.98 -10.53 -1.18
CA VAL A 48 34.09 -9.38 -0.94
C VAL A 48 32.91 -9.79 -0.04
N GLY A 49 32.26 -10.92 -0.32
CA GLY A 49 31.11 -11.41 0.47
C GLY A 49 31.46 -11.64 1.94
N ILE A 50 32.61 -12.25 2.23
CA ILE A 50 33.09 -12.47 3.61
C ILE A 50 33.32 -11.13 4.35
N LYS A 51 33.81 -10.10 3.66
CA LYS A 51 33.95 -8.76 4.27
C LYS A 51 32.58 -8.13 4.57
N LEU A 52 31.58 -8.22 3.69
CA LEU A 52 30.25 -7.69 3.99
C LEU A 52 29.55 -8.44 5.13
N LEU A 53 29.62 -9.77 5.19
CA LEU A 53 29.04 -10.55 6.30
C LEU A 53 29.71 -10.19 7.65
N THR A 54 31.01 -9.92 7.65
CA THR A 54 31.73 -9.52 8.87
C THR A 54 31.27 -8.15 9.40
N CYS A 55 30.87 -7.23 8.51
CA CYS A 55 30.28 -5.95 8.91
C CYS A 55 28.83 -6.11 9.42
N PHE A 56 28.00 -6.93 8.77
CA PHE A 56 26.62 -7.16 9.21
C PHE A 56 26.54 -7.85 10.58
N ALA A 57 27.42 -8.82 10.85
CA ALA A 57 27.47 -9.56 12.11
C ALA A 57 27.81 -8.69 13.34
N PHE A 58 28.23 -7.43 13.16
CA PHE A 58 28.53 -6.49 14.25
C PHE A 58 27.35 -5.58 14.63
N LEU A 59 26.32 -5.50 13.78
CA LEU A 59 25.10 -4.70 14.04
C LEU A 59 23.98 -5.52 14.68
N ASP A 60 23.95 -6.83 14.47
CA ASP A 60 22.83 -7.72 14.82
C ASP A 60 22.91 -8.32 16.25
N ARG A 61 23.54 -7.59 17.20
CA ARG A 61 23.56 -7.94 18.64
C ARG A 61 22.91 -6.85 19.49
N GLY A 62 21.62 -6.62 19.24
CA GLY A 62 20.80 -5.64 19.96
C GLY A 62 19.34 -6.10 20.14
N GLN A 63 19.11 -7.24 20.80
CA GLN A 63 17.74 -7.67 21.15
C GLN A 63 17.19 -6.88 22.36
N LEU A 64 15.97 -6.33 22.25
CA LEU A 64 14.81 -6.89 22.98
C LEU A 64 13.43 -6.26 22.60
N SER A 65 12.40 -7.12 22.66
CA SER A 65 10.97 -6.86 22.99
C SER A 65 10.06 -5.95 22.11
N HIS A 66 8.95 -6.56 21.68
CA HIS A 66 7.68 -5.97 21.22
C HIS A 66 6.97 -5.14 22.31
N ALA A 67 6.22 -4.09 21.89
CA ALA A 67 4.99 -3.60 22.55
C ALA A 67 4.15 -2.74 21.58
N ASP A 68 2.82 -2.73 21.73
CA ASP A 68 1.88 -1.98 20.88
C ASP A 68 1.78 -0.47 21.24
N PRO A 69 1.45 0.42 20.27
CA PRO A 69 1.41 1.86 20.50
C PRO A 69 0.03 2.38 20.93
N LYS A 70 -0.14 2.77 22.21
CA LYS A 70 -1.23 3.66 22.65
C LYS A 70 -0.81 4.67 23.73
N ASP A 71 -1.24 5.91 23.49
CA ASP A 71 -1.40 7.02 24.43
C ASP A 71 -0.18 7.63 25.18
N LYS A 72 0.10 8.89 24.79
CA LYS A 72 0.31 10.09 25.65
C LYS A 72 1.53 10.19 26.60
N ASN A 73 2.19 11.34 26.46
CA ASN A 73 2.95 12.13 27.46
C ASN A 73 3.29 11.49 28.83
N CYS A 74 4.59 11.35 29.11
CA CYS A 74 5.22 12.18 30.15
C CYS A 74 6.73 12.32 29.91
N CYS A 75 7.33 13.42 30.36
CA CYS A 75 8.78 13.62 30.34
C CYS A 75 9.46 12.82 31.48
N TYR A 76 10.70 12.39 31.25
CA TYR A 76 11.75 12.42 32.27
C TYR A 76 13.07 12.88 31.65
N ASP A 77 13.80 13.69 32.41
CA ASP A 77 14.97 14.47 31.97
C ASP A 77 16.23 13.96 32.70
N VAL A 78 17.32 13.72 31.94
CA VAL A 78 18.69 13.71 32.46
C VAL A 78 19.61 14.39 31.46
N THR A 79 19.52 15.70 31.39
CA THR A 79 20.40 16.54 30.56
C THR A 79 21.79 16.70 31.18
N VAL A 80 22.83 16.24 30.48
CA VAL A 80 24.20 16.76 30.58
C VAL A 80 24.83 16.80 29.17
N GLY A 81 25.33 17.93 28.65
CA GLY A 81 25.31 19.28 29.24
C GLY A 81 26.42 20.17 28.69
N ILE A 82 26.34 20.57 27.42
CA ILE A 82 27.18 21.65 26.86
C ILE A 82 26.26 22.67 26.19
N LEU A 83 26.13 23.83 26.83
CA LEU A 83 25.37 24.98 26.32
C LEU A 83 26.30 25.92 25.56
N PHE A 84 26.04 26.12 24.28
CA PHE A 84 26.24 27.43 23.67
C PHE A 84 25.15 27.66 22.63
N ASN A 85 24.23 28.58 22.92
CA ASN A 85 23.13 28.89 22.02
C ASN A 85 22.78 30.37 22.19
N MET A 86 23.07 31.18 21.17
CA MET A 86 22.57 32.55 21.07
C MET A 86 21.28 32.51 20.27
N ALA A 87 20.17 32.95 20.88
CA ALA A 87 18.88 33.08 20.21
C ALA A 87 18.35 34.50 20.45
N THR A 88 18.16 35.24 19.37
CA THR A 88 17.59 36.59 19.37
C THR A 88 16.10 36.56 19.03
N ARG A 89 15.34 37.52 19.57
CA ARG A 89 14.06 38.11 19.12
C ARG A 89 13.24 38.59 20.32
N SER A 90 12.44 39.66 20.25
CA SER A 90 12.39 40.76 19.27
C SER A 90 11.54 41.90 19.84
N GLY A 91 11.89 43.15 19.55
CA GLY A 91 11.06 44.33 19.82
C GLY A 91 11.38 45.42 18.79
N SER A 92 10.36 46.14 18.31
CA SER A 92 10.47 47.01 17.13
C SER A 92 9.94 48.43 17.39
N SER A 93 10.60 49.39 16.75
CA SER A 93 10.18 50.78 16.44
C SER A 93 9.86 51.77 17.58
N GLU A 94 10.38 52.98 17.38
CA GLU A 94 9.64 54.26 17.31
C GLU A 94 10.22 55.44 18.14
N VAL A 95 10.01 56.65 17.62
CA VAL A 95 10.70 57.94 17.91
C VAL A 95 9.65 59.04 17.59
N PRO A 96 9.44 60.17 18.34
CA PRO A 96 10.47 61.04 18.93
C PRO A 96 10.17 61.83 20.26
N GLN A 97 11.14 62.67 20.67
CA GLN A 97 11.05 64.00 21.33
C GLN A 97 10.90 64.20 22.87
N LYS A 98 11.90 64.94 23.42
CA LYS A 98 11.88 65.97 24.51
C LYS A 98 11.30 65.65 25.91
N VAL A 99 12.12 65.79 26.97
CA VAL A 99 12.36 67.03 27.80
C VAL A 99 13.46 66.74 28.86
N SER A 100 14.08 67.79 29.43
CA SER A 100 15.19 67.79 30.44
C SER A 100 14.65 67.86 31.91
N PRO A 101 15.41 68.05 33.03
CA PRO A 101 16.88 68.22 33.22
C PRO A 101 17.51 67.53 34.47
N ARG A 102 18.86 67.63 34.66
CA ARG A 102 19.53 68.40 35.77
C ARG A 102 20.99 68.01 36.12
N ALA A 103 21.96 68.83 35.66
CA ALA A 103 23.26 69.22 36.29
C ALA A 103 24.28 68.12 36.74
N VAL A 104 25.59 68.35 36.96
CA VAL A 104 26.45 69.54 37.18
C VAL A 104 27.76 69.36 36.36
N ARG A 105 28.14 70.16 35.36
CA ARG A 105 28.70 71.56 35.30
C ARG A 105 30.24 71.64 35.46
N GLN A 106 30.91 72.21 34.44
CA GLN A 106 32.36 72.42 34.31
C GLN A 106 32.87 73.69 35.03
N LEU A 107 34.20 73.88 35.10
CA LEU A 107 34.85 75.21 35.15
C LEU A 107 36.21 75.26 34.41
N ARG A 108 36.59 76.45 33.94
CA ARG A 108 37.93 76.88 33.46
C ARG A 108 38.29 78.22 34.18
N PRO A 109 39.57 78.67 34.17
CA PRO A 109 40.05 79.71 35.10
C PRO A 109 39.85 81.16 34.60
N THR A 110 39.92 82.15 35.53
CA THR A 110 40.59 83.47 35.35
C THR A 110 40.50 84.36 36.63
N THR A 111 41.67 84.90 37.04
CA THR A 111 42.02 86.05 37.93
C THR A 111 41.11 86.66 39.03
N LEU A 112 41.74 86.78 40.22
CA LEU A 112 41.88 87.97 41.13
C LEU A 112 40.73 88.55 41.99
N ASP A 113 41.07 88.61 43.29
CA ASP A 113 41.02 89.75 44.24
C ASP A 113 39.88 89.97 45.28
N VAL A 114 40.36 89.99 46.54
CA VAL A 114 40.01 90.83 47.72
C VAL A 114 38.77 90.52 48.58
N ASP A 115 39.06 90.25 49.88
CA ASP A 115 38.23 90.40 51.10
C ASP A 115 36.93 89.57 51.29
N SER A 116 36.50 89.20 52.52
CA SER A 116 37.18 89.03 53.83
C SER A 116 36.24 88.31 54.83
N VAL A 117 36.68 88.06 56.08
CA VAL A 117 35.87 87.57 57.26
C VAL A 117 35.42 86.09 57.17
N SER A 118 35.96 85.16 57.99
CA SER A 118 35.52 84.71 59.35
C SER A 118 34.07 84.20 59.43
N SER A 119 33.69 83.13 60.14
CA SER A 119 34.32 82.32 61.22
C SER A 119 33.85 80.84 61.08
N LEU A 120 34.18 79.83 61.91
CA LEU A 120 34.16 79.73 63.37
C LEU A 120 34.72 78.37 63.86
N SER A 121 35.08 78.30 65.16
CA SER A 121 35.39 77.10 66.00
C SER A 121 36.89 76.74 66.09
N HIS A 122 37.44 76.14 67.15
CA HIS A 122 37.06 75.90 68.58
C HIS A 122 38.33 75.48 69.37
N ALA A 123 38.42 75.30 70.70
CA ALA A 123 37.45 75.32 71.82
C ALA A 123 38.10 75.94 73.11
N THR A 124 37.30 76.15 74.18
CA THR A 124 37.62 76.18 75.65
C THR A 124 39.04 76.57 76.12
N LYS A 125 39.35 77.60 76.95
CA LYS A 125 38.74 78.28 78.15
C LYS A 125 38.86 77.58 79.52
N SER A 126 39.22 78.38 80.54
CA SER A 126 39.49 78.06 81.98
C SER A 126 40.80 77.29 82.24
N SER A 127 41.49 77.38 83.40
CA SER A 127 41.11 77.88 84.74
C SER A 127 41.77 79.22 85.17
N LYS A 128 42.01 79.45 86.48
CA LYS A 128 42.06 80.79 87.12
C LYS A 128 43.03 80.87 88.33
N GLU A 129 43.44 82.10 88.65
CA GLU A 129 43.88 82.59 89.98
C GLU A 129 45.25 82.18 90.56
N ARG A 130 46.20 83.14 90.63
CA ARG A 130 46.77 83.67 91.90
C ARG A 130 47.56 84.98 91.69
N SER A 131 47.63 85.84 92.71
CA SER A 131 48.52 87.03 92.80
C SER A 131 49.51 86.88 93.96
N PRO A 132 50.57 87.72 94.05
CA PRO A 132 50.54 88.91 94.93
C PRO A 132 50.91 90.22 94.19
N LYS A 133 50.24 91.36 94.46
CA LYS A 133 50.54 92.43 95.46
C LYS A 133 51.91 93.14 95.25
N VAL A 134 51.99 94.44 94.95
CA VAL A 134 51.49 95.68 95.64
C VAL A 134 52.40 96.14 96.78
N THR A 135 53.22 97.16 96.48
CA THR A 135 53.61 98.36 97.27
C THR A 135 54.55 99.22 96.40
N ASP A 136 54.71 100.53 96.56
CA ASP A 136 53.77 101.66 96.78
C ASP A 136 54.53 102.95 96.36
N ARG A 137 53.85 104.09 96.31
CA ARG A 137 54.33 105.45 96.01
C ARG A 137 55.79 105.77 96.42
N ARG A 138 56.59 106.31 95.49
CA ARG A 138 57.15 107.68 95.61
C ARG A 138 57.88 108.22 94.36
N SER A 139 57.62 109.50 94.07
CA SER A 139 58.57 110.46 93.48
C SER A 139 59.50 110.98 94.62
N PRO A 140 60.66 111.66 94.42
CA PRO A 140 60.98 112.55 93.27
C PRO A 140 62.46 112.73 92.84
N LYS A 141 62.66 113.59 91.84
CA LYS A 141 63.76 114.57 91.63
C LYS A 141 65.25 114.14 91.50
N SER A 142 65.95 114.97 90.71
CA SER A 142 67.39 115.16 90.51
C SER A 142 68.14 115.56 91.82
N PRO A 143 69.49 115.42 91.97
CA PRO A 143 70.49 115.99 91.03
C PRO A 143 71.89 115.32 90.83
N ILE A 144 72.51 115.70 89.70
CA ILE A 144 73.90 116.15 89.44
C ILE A 144 75.02 115.82 90.48
N ILE A 145 76.13 115.20 90.03
CA ILE A 145 77.56 115.64 90.20
C ILE A 145 78.56 114.74 89.42
N GLU A 146 79.81 115.21 89.24
CA GLU A 146 80.76 114.82 88.16
C GLU A 146 81.67 113.56 88.34
N ARG A 147 82.33 113.19 87.21
CA ARG A 147 83.72 112.65 87.02
C ARG A 147 84.04 111.14 86.84
N LYS A 148 84.51 110.85 85.60
CA LYS A 148 85.64 109.97 85.17
C LYS A 148 85.51 108.41 85.10
N ARG A 149 85.33 107.91 83.84
CA ARG A 149 85.97 106.73 83.14
C ARG A 149 86.00 105.30 83.79
N PRO A 150 86.15 104.19 83.02
CA PRO A 150 85.99 103.93 81.57
C PRO A 150 85.19 102.62 81.20
N SER A 151 85.26 102.20 79.92
CA SER A 151 84.86 100.90 79.31
C SER A 151 83.39 100.69 78.88
N LYS A 152 83.18 100.28 77.61
CA LYS A 152 81.87 99.94 77.00
C LYS A 152 81.96 99.21 75.63
N ILE A 153 83.08 98.55 75.31
CA ILE A 153 83.37 98.11 73.91
C ILE A 153 83.13 96.60 73.72
N SER A 154 83.73 95.75 74.56
CA SER A 154 83.77 94.29 74.29
C SER A 154 82.45 93.53 74.42
N GLU A 155 81.41 94.15 75.00
CA GLU A 155 80.04 93.63 74.94
C GLU A 155 79.49 93.64 73.49
N LEU A 156 79.83 94.67 72.71
CA LEU A 156 79.42 94.79 71.31
C LEU A 156 80.20 93.82 70.41
N GLU A 157 81.48 93.58 70.71
CA GLU A 157 82.35 92.63 69.99
C GLU A 157 81.81 91.18 70.11
N SER A 158 81.32 90.80 71.28
CA SER A 158 80.66 89.52 71.52
C SER A 158 79.36 89.38 70.71
N GLN A 159 78.50 90.41 70.70
CA GLN A 159 77.26 90.42 69.93
C GLN A 159 77.53 90.34 68.42
N ILE A 160 78.55 91.02 67.91
CA ILE A 160 78.98 90.94 66.50
C ILE A 160 79.41 89.51 66.15
N SER A 161 80.19 88.85 67.00
CA SER A 161 80.65 87.47 66.76
C SER A 161 79.49 86.46 66.79
N GLN A 162 78.50 86.65 67.67
CA GLN A 162 77.28 85.84 67.68
C GLN A 162 76.47 86.02 66.38
N LEU A 163 76.22 87.27 65.98
CA LEU A 163 75.50 87.60 64.75
C LEU A 163 76.22 87.08 63.50
N GLN A 164 77.55 87.11 63.45
CA GLN A 164 78.35 86.53 62.37
C GLN A 164 78.18 85.01 62.28
N ASN A 165 78.18 84.31 63.42
CA ASN A 165 77.96 82.86 63.46
C ASN A 165 76.53 82.48 63.06
N ASP A 166 75.51 83.21 63.52
CA ASP A 166 74.12 82.93 63.15
C ASP A 166 73.82 83.30 61.70
N LEU A 167 74.40 84.39 61.17
CA LEU A 167 74.36 84.72 59.75
C LEU A 167 75.05 83.67 58.88
N LYS A 168 76.11 83.01 59.39
CA LYS A 168 76.69 81.82 58.73
C LYS A 168 75.71 80.65 58.74
N LYS A 169 75.12 80.28 59.88
CA LYS A 169 74.10 79.20 59.95
C LYS A 169 72.93 79.43 59.01
N VAL A 170 72.44 80.67 58.91
CA VAL A 170 71.34 81.05 58.01
C VAL A 170 71.78 80.96 56.54
N ARG A 171 73.02 81.30 56.19
CA ARG A 171 73.57 81.04 54.84
C ARG A 171 73.67 79.55 54.54
N ASP A 172 74.19 78.76 55.47
CA ASP A 172 74.37 77.32 55.27
C ASP A 172 72.99 76.62 55.16
N GLN A 173 71.99 77.04 55.94
CA GLN A 173 70.59 76.62 55.77
C GLN A 173 69.97 77.11 54.45
N LEU A 174 70.26 78.33 54.00
CA LEU A 174 69.78 78.83 52.71
C LEU A 174 70.35 78.03 51.54
N VAL A 175 71.64 77.68 51.58
CA VAL A 175 72.28 76.83 50.56
C VAL A 175 71.67 75.43 50.53
N LEU A 176 71.38 74.83 51.70
CA LEU A 176 70.67 73.55 51.81
C LEU A 176 69.21 73.63 51.34
N SER A 177 68.53 74.74 51.62
CA SER A 177 67.17 75.01 51.14
C SER A 177 67.13 75.24 49.62
N GLU A 178 68.13 75.92 49.06
CA GLU A 178 68.28 76.11 47.62
C GLU A 178 68.63 74.82 46.88
N SER A 179 69.51 73.96 47.42
CA SER A 179 69.82 72.67 46.81
C SER A 179 68.61 71.73 46.87
N CYS A 180 67.91 71.69 48.01
CA CYS A 180 66.64 70.98 48.15
C CYS A 180 65.58 71.50 47.16
N ARG A 181 65.43 72.83 47.02
CA ARG A 181 64.50 73.44 46.04
C ARG A 181 64.87 73.09 44.60
N LYS A 182 66.16 73.10 44.25
CA LYS A 182 66.65 72.73 42.91
C LYS A 182 66.39 71.24 42.62
N GLN A 183 66.65 70.36 43.59
CA GLN A 183 66.37 68.93 43.46
C GLN A 183 64.86 68.65 43.31
N ALA A 184 64.02 69.29 44.12
CA ALA A 184 62.57 69.18 44.01
C ALA A 184 62.03 69.74 42.68
N GLN A 185 62.62 70.83 42.17
CA GLN A 185 62.29 71.36 40.85
C GLN A 185 62.67 70.39 39.72
N GLN A 186 63.89 69.83 39.75
CA GLN A 186 64.33 68.85 38.75
C GLN A 186 63.45 67.59 38.80
N GLN A 187 63.10 67.08 39.98
CA GLN A 187 62.17 65.95 40.12
C GLN A 187 60.75 66.28 39.61
N ALA A 188 60.28 67.53 39.72
CA ALA A 188 59.03 67.97 39.13
C ALA A 188 59.10 68.10 37.59
N GLU A 189 60.26 68.42 37.04
CA GLU A 189 60.51 68.47 35.59
C GLU A 189 60.64 67.04 35.01
N GLU A 190 61.43 66.16 35.62
CA GLU A 190 61.57 64.74 35.24
C GLU A 190 60.24 63.98 35.33
N SER A 191 59.46 64.18 36.39
CA SER A 191 58.14 63.53 36.52
C SER A 191 57.11 64.08 35.53
N LYS A 192 57.20 65.36 35.13
CA LYS A 192 56.39 65.94 34.06
C LYS A 192 56.74 65.33 32.69
N GLU A 193 58.02 65.12 32.39
CA GLU A 193 58.45 64.42 31.16
C GLU A 193 57.95 62.97 31.13
N GLN A 194 58.05 62.25 32.26
CA GLN A 194 57.47 60.91 32.39
C GLN A 194 55.93 60.92 32.18
N LEU A 195 55.21 61.91 32.72
CA LEU A 195 53.76 62.05 32.55
C LEU A 195 53.39 62.30 31.07
N ILE A 196 54.17 63.10 30.35
CA ILE A 196 54.00 63.30 28.89
C ILE A 196 54.26 61.98 28.13
N ALA A 197 55.33 61.25 28.46
CA ALA A 197 55.65 59.97 27.84
C ALA A 197 54.60 58.87 28.10
N VAL A 198 54.01 58.84 29.31
CA VAL A 198 52.89 57.97 29.66
C VAL A 198 51.62 58.39 28.91
N SER A 199 51.35 59.69 28.80
CA SER A 199 50.19 60.21 28.05
C SER A 199 50.27 59.85 26.56
N ALA A 200 51.45 59.96 25.95
CA ALA A 200 51.66 59.55 24.55
C ALA A 200 51.42 58.05 24.33
N LYS A 201 51.90 57.19 25.25
CA LYS A 201 51.63 55.74 25.21
C LYS A 201 50.17 55.38 25.46
N LEU A 202 49.47 56.16 26.30
CA LEU A 202 48.04 55.99 26.54
C LEU A 202 47.24 56.33 25.26
N GLU A 203 47.58 57.44 24.60
CA GLU A 203 46.95 57.85 23.33
C GLU A 203 47.21 56.82 22.21
N GLU A 204 48.44 56.32 22.09
CA GLU A 204 48.80 55.25 21.16
C GLU A 204 48.02 53.95 21.45
N SER A 205 47.93 53.55 22.72
CA SER A 205 47.15 52.37 23.14
C SER A 205 45.64 52.56 22.91
N HIS A 206 45.10 53.75 23.15
CA HIS A 206 43.71 54.09 22.83
C HIS A 206 43.45 53.97 21.32
N LYS A 207 44.37 54.46 20.48
CA LYS A 207 44.25 54.30 19.04
C LYS A 207 44.30 52.83 18.61
N GLN A 208 45.25 52.05 19.13
CA GLN A 208 45.34 50.61 18.84
C GLN A 208 44.06 49.86 19.25
N VAL A 209 43.43 50.22 20.38
CA VAL A 209 42.14 49.66 20.80
C VAL A 209 41.01 50.07 19.85
N LEU A 210 40.96 51.32 19.37
CA LEU A 210 39.97 51.76 18.38
C LEU A 210 40.13 51.06 17.03
N ASP A 211 41.37 50.94 16.53
CA ASP A 211 41.69 50.24 15.28
C ASP A 211 41.33 48.73 15.39
N LEU A 212 41.56 48.11 16.55
CA LEU A 212 41.14 46.73 16.86
C LEU A 212 39.62 46.57 16.98
N CYS A 213 38.92 47.54 17.59
CA CYS A 213 37.46 47.52 17.67
C CYS A 213 36.83 47.61 16.28
N ALA A 214 37.29 48.53 15.43
CA ALA A 214 36.81 48.67 14.06
C ALA A 214 37.06 47.40 13.22
N SER A 215 38.25 46.79 13.34
CA SER A 215 38.56 45.52 12.66
C SER A 215 37.69 44.35 13.17
N GLY A 216 37.45 44.29 14.49
CA GLY A 216 36.56 43.29 15.10
C GLY A 216 35.10 43.46 14.67
N GLU A 217 34.61 44.69 14.56
CA GLU A 217 33.24 45.00 14.15
C GLU A 217 33.00 44.63 12.66
N VAL A 218 33.99 44.83 11.78
CA VAL A 218 33.97 44.30 10.41
C VAL A 218 33.88 42.77 10.39
N HIS A 219 34.75 42.08 11.14
CA HIS A 219 34.72 40.61 11.20
C HIS A 219 33.42 40.04 11.81
N VAL A 220 32.75 40.77 12.70
CA VAL A 220 31.42 40.39 13.21
C VAL A 220 30.36 40.47 12.11
N VAL A 221 30.41 41.51 11.26
CA VAL A 221 29.50 41.63 10.09
C VAL A 221 29.78 40.55 9.05
N GLU A 222 31.05 40.24 8.77
CA GLU A 222 31.43 39.12 7.87
C GLU A 222 30.93 37.77 8.41
N LEU A 223 31.10 37.50 9.71
CA LEU A 223 30.60 36.28 10.34
C LEU A 223 29.07 36.21 10.32
N GLN A 224 28.37 37.32 10.55
CA GLN A 224 26.92 37.39 10.47
C GLN A 224 26.41 37.05 9.06
N HIS A 225 27.03 37.61 8.01
CA HIS A 225 26.72 37.28 6.62
C HIS A 225 26.95 35.80 6.30
N VAL A 226 28.08 35.23 6.75
CA VAL A 226 28.39 33.81 6.55
C VAL A 226 27.41 32.89 7.29
N ILE A 227 26.92 33.28 8.47
CA ILE A 227 25.86 32.55 9.18
C ILE A 227 24.55 32.60 8.37
N GLU A 228 24.14 33.78 7.92
CA GLU A 228 22.91 33.95 7.12
C GLU A 228 22.95 33.19 5.79
N GLU A 229 24.08 33.18 5.08
CA GLU A 229 24.29 32.35 3.88
C GLU A 229 24.18 30.85 4.19
N ARG A 230 24.71 30.39 5.33
CA ARG A 230 24.64 28.98 5.74
C ARG A 230 23.24 28.56 6.15
N ASP A 231 22.52 29.39 6.90
CA ASP A 231 21.13 29.12 7.27
C ASP A 231 20.24 29.05 6.02
N MET A 232 20.44 29.95 5.04
CA MET A 232 19.75 29.92 3.75
C MET A 232 20.10 28.67 2.91
N SER A 233 21.35 28.21 2.93
CA SER A 233 21.75 26.94 2.29
C SER A 233 21.06 25.75 2.97
N CYS A 234 21.16 25.63 4.29
CA CYS A 234 20.56 24.55 5.06
C CYS A 234 19.03 24.51 4.91
N GLN A 235 18.36 25.66 4.85
CA GLN A 235 16.91 25.73 4.60
C GLN A 235 16.55 25.31 3.17
N SER A 236 17.39 25.64 2.18
CA SER A 236 17.22 25.21 0.78
C SER A 236 17.42 23.70 0.62
N GLU A 237 18.45 23.14 1.27
CA GLU A 237 18.75 21.70 1.33
C GLU A 237 17.64 20.91 2.06
N LEU A 238 17.07 21.48 3.13
CA LEU A 238 15.93 20.90 3.85
C LEU A 238 14.67 20.86 2.98
N GLU A 239 14.32 21.95 2.30
CA GLU A 239 13.16 21.97 1.38
C GLU A 239 13.38 21.10 0.14
N ALA A 240 14.62 20.95 -0.36
CA ALA A 240 14.95 19.99 -1.40
C ALA A 240 14.76 18.54 -0.92
N SER A 241 15.25 18.22 0.29
CA SER A 241 15.09 16.90 0.91
C SER A 241 13.62 16.55 1.18
N LYS A 242 12.84 17.53 1.64
CA LYS A 242 11.39 17.42 1.87
C LYS A 242 10.60 17.21 0.56
N LYS A 243 11.00 17.87 -0.54
CA LYS A 243 10.46 17.60 -1.88
C LYS A 243 10.81 16.20 -2.35
N GLN A 244 12.05 15.74 -2.16
CA GLN A 244 12.46 14.37 -2.50
C GLN A 244 11.63 13.33 -1.73
N LEU A 245 11.49 13.49 -0.40
CA LEU A 245 10.65 12.60 0.43
C LEU A 245 9.17 12.60 -0.02
N SER A 246 8.65 13.72 -0.54
CA SER A 246 7.30 13.77 -1.10
C SER A 246 7.18 13.00 -2.44
N VAL A 247 8.22 13.04 -3.28
CA VAL A 247 8.30 12.26 -4.53
C VAL A 247 8.47 10.78 -4.23
N ASP A 248 9.38 10.42 -3.32
CA ASP A 248 9.61 9.04 -2.88
C ASP A 248 8.35 8.45 -2.27
N SER A 249 7.64 9.19 -1.40
CA SER A 249 6.36 8.76 -0.81
C SER A 249 5.29 8.49 -1.87
N ALA A 250 5.22 9.30 -2.93
CA ALA A 250 4.31 9.07 -4.06
C ALA A 250 4.73 7.83 -4.89
N ALA A 251 6.04 7.62 -5.11
CA ALA A 251 6.55 6.44 -5.78
C ALA A 251 6.30 5.15 -4.99
N TRP A 252 6.50 5.16 -3.67
CA TRP A 252 6.15 4.05 -2.78
C TRP A 252 4.65 3.75 -2.76
N ALA A 253 3.79 4.78 -2.77
CA ALA A 253 2.35 4.59 -2.88
C ALA A 253 1.96 3.98 -4.24
N SER A 254 2.56 4.44 -5.35
CA SER A 254 2.35 3.87 -6.68
C SER A 254 2.78 2.40 -6.76
N ALA A 255 3.97 2.07 -6.25
CA ALA A 255 4.48 0.70 -6.21
C ALA A 255 3.62 -0.22 -5.32
N MET A 256 3.09 0.29 -4.20
CA MET A 256 2.16 -0.48 -3.36
C MET A 256 0.83 -0.77 -4.08
N ASN A 257 0.30 0.20 -4.83
CA ASN A 257 -0.90 0.00 -5.64
C ASN A 257 -0.66 -1.01 -6.78
N GLU A 258 0.52 -0.96 -7.42
CA GLU A 258 0.93 -1.93 -8.44
C GLU A 258 1.06 -3.34 -7.87
N ILE A 259 1.67 -3.50 -6.69
CA ILE A 259 1.75 -4.79 -5.98
C ILE A 259 0.35 -5.31 -5.61
N GLN A 260 -0.57 -4.45 -5.18
CA GLN A 260 -1.97 -4.84 -4.92
C GLN A 260 -2.70 -5.29 -6.20
N MET A 261 -2.51 -4.57 -7.31
CA MET A 261 -3.05 -4.95 -8.63
C MET A 261 -2.51 -6.31 -9.09
N LEU A 262 -1.20 -6.54 -8.99
CA LEU A 262 -0.55 -7.80 -9.38
C LEU A 262 -1.00 -8.96 -8.49
N ASN A 263 -1.16 -8.75 -7.18
CA ASN A 263 -1.69 -9.76 -6.27
C ASN A 263 -3.14 -10.15 -6.63
N ALA A 264 -4.01 -9.18 -6.97
CA ALA A 264 -5.37 -9.46 -7.41
C ALA A 264 -5.40 -10.21 -8.76
N GLN A 265 -4.49 -9.91 -9.68
CA GLN A 265 -4.34 -10.67 -10.93
C GLN A 265 -3.88 -12.11 -10.67
N LEU A 266 -2.91 -12.32 -9.78
CA LEU A 266 -2.44 -13.66 -9.38
C LEU A 266 -3.55 -14.47 -8.69
N GLU A 267 -4.37 -13.85 -7.85
CA GLU A 267 -5.53 -14.50 -7.24
C GLU A 267 -6.59 -14.89 -8.29
N LEU A 268 -6.85 -14.04 -9.28
CA LEU A 268 -7.74 -14.38 -10.40
C LEU A 268 -7.19 -15.54 -11.25
N VAL A 269 -5.89 -15.54 -11.56
CA VAL A 269 -5.24 -16.64 -12.29
C VAL A 269 -5.33 -17.96 -11.52
N ALA A 270 -4.99 -17.97 -10.22
CA ALA A 270 -5.08 -19.16 -9.39
C ALA A 270 -6.52 -19.71 -9.26
N ASN A 271 -7.52 -18.82 -9.25
CA ASN A 271 -8.93 -19.23 -9.29
C ASN A 271 -9.31 -19.85 -10.65
N CYS A 272 -8.86 -19.28 -11.76
CA CYS A 272 -9.06 -19.86 -13.10
C CYS A 272 -8.38 -21.22 -13.25
N GLU A 273 -7.13 -21.36 -12.82
CA GLU A 273 -6.39 -22.63 -12.79
C GLU A 273 -7.12 -23.68 -11.94
N SER A 274 -7.67 -23.28 -10.79
CA SER A 274 -8.46 -24.17 -9.93
C SER A 274 -9.77 -24.64 -10.57
N VAL A 275 -10.40 -23.82 -11.41
CA VAL A 275 -11.58 -24.22 -12.21
C VAL A 275 -11.17 -25.14 -13.36
N GLN A 276 -10.05 -24.85 -14.02
CA GLN A 276 -9.52 -25.67 -15.12
C GLN A 276 -9.10 -27.07 -14.64
N SER A 277 -8.44 -27.19 -13.48
CA SER A 277 -8.11 -28.47 -12.84
C SER A 277 -9.36 -29.30 -12.58
N LYS A 278 -10.38 -28.71 -11.94
CA LYS A 278 -11.67 -29.38 -11.68
C LYS A 278 -12.37 -29.84 -12.95
N HIS A 279 -12.26 -29.08 -14.04
CA HIS A 279 -12.82 -29.49 -15.33
C HIS A 279 -12.06 -30.68 -15.92
N ALA A 280 -10.72 -30.65 -15.90
CA ALA A 280 -9.87 -31.76 -16.34
C ALA A 280 -10.12 -33.04 -15.53
N GLU A 281 -10.19 -32.92 -14.19
CA GLU A 281 -10.56 -34.00 -13.26
C GLU A 281 -11.93 -34.60 -13.61
N SER A 282 -12.92 -33.77 -13.95
CA SER A 282 -14.25 -34.23 -14.40
C SER A 282 -14.18 -34.99 -15.74
N THR A 283 -13.43 -34.47 -16.71
CA THR A 283 -13.27 -35.14 -18.02
C THR A 283 -12.50 -36.46 -17.93
N ASP A 284 -11.53 -36.58 -17.02
CA ASP A 284 -10.81 -37.83 -16.75
C ASP A 284 -11.75 -38.88 -16.12
N VAL A 285 -12.64 -38.48 -15.21
CA VAL A 285 -13.67 -39.36 -14.64
C VAL A 285 -14.67 -39.82 -15.72
N GLU A 286 -15.11 -38.93 -16.60
CA GLU A 286 -15.96 -39.29 -17.75
C GLU A 286 -15.27 -40.25 -18.72
N LEU A 287 -13.99 -40.02 -19.04
CA LEU A 287 -13.18 -40.90 -19.89
C LEU A 287 -12.99 -42.28 -19.26
N LEU A 288 -12.73 -42.35 -17.95
CA LEU A 288 -12.64 -43.62 -17.21
C LEU A 288 -13.97 -44.39 -17.23
N ASN A 289 -15.11 -43.70 -17.06
CA ASN A 289 -16.43 -44.31 -17.16
C ASN A 289 -16.72 -44.83 -18.59
N LEU A 290 -16.41 -44.04 -19.63
CA LEU A 290 -16.54 -44.47 -21.03
C LEU A 290 -15.66 -45.68 -21.35
N LYS A 291 -14.43 -45.72 -20.81
CA LYS A 291 -13.51 -46.86 -20.94
C LYS A 291 -14.05 -48.13 -20.25
N GLN A 292 -14.71 -47.98 -19.10
CA GLN A 292 -15.39 -49.09 -18.43
C GLN A 292 -16.56 -49.63 -19.27
N TYR A 293 -17.46 -48.74 -19.75
CA TYR A 293 -18.55 -49.13 -20.64
C TYR A 293 -18.07 -49.82 -21.92
N LEU A 294 -16.96 -49.35 -22.52
CA LEU A 294 -16.36 -49.99 -23.69
C LEU A 294 -15.82 -51.39 -23.36
N SER A 295 -15.21 -51.59 -22.19
CA SER A 295 -14.75 -52.90 -21.73
C SER A 295 -15.91 -53.89 -21.52
N GLU A 296 -17.01 -53.42 -20.95
CA GLU A 296 -18.24 -54.22 -20.77
C GLU A 296 -18.89 -54.57 -22.11
N ALA A 297 -18.97 -53.61 -23.04
CA ALA A 297 -19.47 -53.83 -24.39
C ALA A 297 -18.63 -54.86 -25.17
N LEU A 298 -17.29 -54.77 -25.08
CA LEU A 298 -16.39 -55.76 -25.69
C LEU A 298 -16.57 -57.15 -25.07
N SER A 299 -16.71 -57.25 -23.75
CA SER A 299 -17.00 -58.53 -23.06
C SER A 299 -18.33 -59.15 -23.50
N LEU A 300 -19.37 -58.33 -23.68
CA LEU A 300 -20.66 -58.75 -24.23
C LEU A 300 -20.54 -59.24 -25.69
N VAL A 301 -19.78 -58.53 -26.52
CA VAL A 301 -19.55 -58.91 -27.93
C VAL A 301 -18.79 -60.24 -28.02
N ASP A 302 -17.73 -60.47 -27.23
CA ASP A 302 -17.03 -61.76 -27.23
C ASP A 302 -17.92 -62.90 -26.68
N LYS A 303 -18.80 -62.62 -25.71
CA LYS A 303 -19.82 -63.58 -25.25
C LYS A 303 -20.80 -63.94 -26.38
N MET A 304 -21.34 -62.97 -27.09
CA MET A 304 -22.24 -63.19 -28.23
C MET A 304 -21.55 -63.94 -29.39
N LYS A 305 -20.28 -63.63 -29.66
CA LYS A 305 -19.43 -64.29 -30.66
C LYS A 305 -19.12 -65.75 -30.32
N ASN A 306 -19.00 -66.08 -29.04
CA ASN A 306 -18.90 -67.48 -28.60
C ASN A 306 -20.26 -68.18 -28.74
N GLN A 307 -21.36 -67.60 -28.27
CA GLN A 307 -22.71 -68.16 -28.47
C GLN A 307 -23.04 -68.40 -29.96
N LEU A 308 -22.62 -67.51 -30.87
CA LEU A 308 -22.77 -67.69 -32.31
C LEU A 308 -21.94 -68.86 -32.86
N ARG A 309 -20.79 -69.16 -32.26
CA ARG A 309 -19.95 -70.31 -32.60
C ARG A 309 -20.62 -71.61 -32.14
N ASP A 310 -21.08 -71.63 -30.90
CA ASP A 310 -21.80 -72.77 -30.30
C ASP A 310 -23.07 -73.10 -31.11
N CYS A 311 -23.82 -72.06 -31.52
CA CYS A 311 -24.97 -72.21 -32.40
C CYS A 311 -24.58 -72.85 -33.75
N LYS A 312 -23.53 -72.36 -34.42
CA LYS A 312 -23.05 -72.92 -35.70
C LYS A 312 -22.56 -74.35 -35.58
N GLU A 313 -21.96 -74.72 -34.45
CA GLU A 313 -21.56 -76.11 -34.21
C GLU A 313 -22.80 -76.99 -34.03
N SER A 314 -23.80 -76.55 -33.25
CA SER A 314 -25.07 -77.28 -33.10
C SER A 314 -25.87 -77.39 -34.41
N GLU A 315 -25.81 -76.36 -35.26
CA GLU A 315 -26.38 -76.35 -36.61
C GLU A 315 -25.70 -77.39 -37.52
N ALA A 316 -24.37 -77.44 -37.50
CA ALA A 316 -23.60 -78.45 -38.25
C ALA A 316 -23.86 -79.88 -37.74
N GLN A 317 -23.95 -80.09 -36.42
CA GLN A 317 -24.31 -81.38 -35.82
C GLN A 317 -25.74 -81.80 -36.24
N ALA A 318 -26.72 -80.89 -36.17
CA ALA A 318 -28.08 -81.16 -36.61
C ALA A 318 -28.17 -81.48 -38.12
N GLN A 319 -27.44 -80.73 -38.96
CA GLN A 319 -27.38 -80.98 -40.41
C GLN A 319 -26.73 -82.34 -40.72
N ALA A 320 -25.70 -82.75 -39.97
CA ALA A 320 -25.12 -84.08 -40.09
C ALA A 320 -26.14 -85.18 -39.73
N SER A 321 -26.89 -85.03 -38.64
CA SER A 321 -27.96 -85.97 -38.25
C SER A 321 -29.10 -86.05 -39.27
N VAL A 322 -29.47 -84.92 -39.90
CA VAL A 322 -30.45 -84.89 -41.01
C VAL A 322 -29.91 -85.61 -42.25
N ASN A 323 -28.64 -85.41 -42.60
CA ASN A 323 -28.01 -86.08 -43.73
C ASN A 323 -27.93 -87.61 -43.51
N GLU A 324 -27.57 -88.05 -42.30
CA GLU A 324 -27.56 -89.48 -41.94
C GLU A 324 -28.97 -90.07 -42.02
N SER A 325 -29.97 -89.39 -41.45
CA SER A 325 -31.39 -89.81 -41.52
C SER A 325 -31.89 -89.91 -42.97
N MET A 326 -31.41 -89.04 -43.86
CA MET A 326 -31.76 -89.07 -45.29
C MET A 326 -31.13 -90.26 -46.02
N VAL A 327 -29.89 -90.63 -45.69
CA VAL A 327 -29.25 -91.85 -46.20
C VAL A 327 -30.01 -93.10 -45.73
N GLN A 328 -30.30 -93.19 -44.42
CA GLN A 328 -31.09 -94.28 -43.84
C GLN A 328 -32.48 -94.41 -44.51
N LEU A 329 -33.14 -93.28 -44.84
CA LEU A 329 -34.42 -93.27 -45.54
C LEU A 329 -34.32 -93.79 -46.98
N GLU A 330 -33.27 -93.41 -47.73
CA GLU A 330 -33.05 -93.91 -49.09
C GLU A 330 -32.61 -95.39 -49.12
N ASP A 331 -31.88 -95.87 -48.12
CA ASP A 331 -31.61 -97.31 -47.93
C ASP A 331 -32.90 -98.09 -47.64
N ALA A 332 -33.73 -97.60 -46.70
CA ALA A 332 -35.02 -98.21 -46.38
C ALA A 332 -35.98 -98.21 -47.58
N LYS A 333 -36.01 -97.13 -48.36
CA LYS A 333 -36.78 -97.02 -49.61
C LYS A 333 -36.33 -98.05 -50.65
N ARG A 334 -35.02 -98.20 -50.89
CA ARG A 334 -34.47 -99.25 -51.78
C ARG A 334 -34.83 -100.66 -51.29
N MET A 335 -34.85 -100.90 -49.98
CA MET A 335 -35.32 -102.17 -49.41
C MET A 335 -36.81 -102.42 -49.64
N VAL A 336 -37.67 -101.40 -49.51
CA VAL A 336 -39.10 -101.49 -49.82
C VAL A 336 -39.35 -101.73 -51.32
N GLU A 337 -38.56 -101.13 -52.20
CA GLU A 337 -38.63 -101.36 -53.65
C GLU A 337 -38.22 -102.80 -54.01
N LEU A 338 -37.18 -103.35 -53.38
CA LEU A 338 -36.79 -104.77 -53.51
C LEU A 338 -37.92 -105.71 -53.06
N LEU A 339 -38.46 -105.49 -51.85
CA LEU A 339 -39.56 -106.30 -51.30
C LEU A 339 -40.82 -106.23 -52.18
N ARG A 340 -41.13 -105.07 -52.78
CA ARG A 340 -42.22 -104.94 -53.77
C ARG A 340 -41.95 -105.74 -55.03
N SER A 341 -40.71 -105.78 -55.51
CA SER A 341 -40.31 -106.61 -56.66
C SER A 341 -40.49 -108.11 -56.35
N ASP A 342 -40.12 -108.56 -55.15
CA ASP A 342 -40.26 -109.96 -54.76
C ASP A 342 -41.72 -110.36 -54.51
N VAL A 343 -42.54 -109.48 -53.95
CA VAL A 343 -44.00 -109.68 -53.86
C VAL A 343 -44.64 -109.78 -55.26
N ALA A 344 -44.21 -108.95 -56.23
CA ALA A 344 -44.70 -109.04 -57.59
C ALA A 344 -44.36 -110.39 -58.24
N LYS A 345 -43.08 -110.83 -58.16
CA LYS A 345 -42.65 -112.16 -58.63
C LYS A 345 -43.44 -113.30 -57.99
N ALA A 346 -43.73 -113.21 -56.69
CA ALA A 346 -44.52 -114.20 -55.98
C ALA A 346 -45.97 -114.23 -56.47
N VAL A 347 -46.59 -113.06 -56.69
CA VAL A 347 -47.96 -112.95 -57.26
C VAL A 347 -48.00 -113.52 -58.68
N ASP A 348 -47.01 -113.21 -59.54
CA ASP A 348 -46.93 -113.78 -60.89
C ASP A 348 -46.74 -115.31 -60.86
N GLY A 349 -45.95 -115.83 -59.92
CA GLY A 349 -45.82 -117.25 -59.66
C GLY A 349 -47.15 -117.90 -59.23
N TYR A 350 -47.89 -117.28 -58.29
CA TYR A 350 -49.23 -117.75 -57.90
C TYR A 350 -50.23 -117.69 -59.07
N ASN A 351 -50.16 -116.67 -59.93
CA ASN A 351 -50.99 -116.57 -61.13
C ASN A 351 -50.67 -117.68 -62.15
N SER A 352 -49.39 -118.01 -62.35
CA SER A 352 -48.98 -119.16 -63.20
C SER A 352 -49.51 -120.48 -62.64
N ILE A 353 -49.35 -120.71 -61.34
CA ILE A 353 -49.87 -121.92 -60.66
C ILE A 353 -51.40 -122.00 -60.74
N ALA A 354 -52.11 -120.86 -60.66
CA ALA A 354 -53.56 -120.82 -60.84
C ALA A 354 -53.98 -121.17 -62.28
N LEU A 355 -53.26 -120.69 -63.29
CA LEU A 355 -53.50 -121.04 -64.70
C LEU A 355 -53.20 -122.52 -64.99
N GLU A 356 -52.11 -123.06 -64.46
CA GLU A 356 -51.77 -124.50 -64.53
C GLU A 356 -52.84 -125.36 -63.82
N LEU A 357 -53.34 -124.90 -62.67
CA LEU A 357 -54.40 -125.56 -61.93
C LEU A 357 -55.72 -125.56 -62.71
N ASP A 358 -56.11 -124.45 -63.34
CA ASP A 358 -57.34 -124.38 -64.16
C ASP A 358 -57.21 -125.14 -65.48
N GLN A 359 -56.02 -125.15 -66.10
CA GLN A 359 -55.72 -126.06 -67.20
C GLN A 359 -55.83 -127.53 -66.76
N SER A 360 -55.29 -127.87 -65.60
CA SER A 360 -55.40 -129.21 -65.01
C SER A 360 -56.85 -129.60 -64.72
N LYS A 361 -57.67 -128.70 -64.13
CA LYS A 361 -59.12 -128.88 -63.96
C LYS A 361 -59.82 -129.12 -65.30
N SER A 362 -59.51 -128.34 -66.34
CA SER A 362 -60.11 -128.54 -67.67
C SER A 362 -59.77 -129.90 -68.27
N ARG A 363 -58.53 -130.38 -68.05
CA ARG A 363 -58.08 -131.72 -68.45
C ARG A 363 -58.74 -132.81 -67.62
N VAL A 364 -58.91 -132.62 -66.31
CA VAL A 364 -59.65 -133.52 -65.43
C VAL A 364 -61.12 -133.60 -65.86
N ASN A 365 -61.81 -132.48 -66.09
CA ASN A 365 -63.18 -132.46 -66.60
C ASN A 365 -63.30 -133.16 -67.97
N SER A 366 -62.29 -133.03 -68.84
CA SER A 366 -62.24 -133.72 -70.14
C SER A 366 -62.02 -135.23 -69.98
N LEU A 367 -61.13 -135.64 -69.07
CA LEU A 367 -60.92 -137.04 -68.70
C LEU A 367 -62.14 -137.63 -68.01
N GLU A 368 -62.85 -136.88 -67.17
CA GLU A 368 -64.08 -137.30 -66.52
C GLU A 368 -65.22 -137.44 -67.53
N ALA A 369 -65.32 -136.55 -68.52
CA ALA A 369 -66.24 -136.71 -69.64
C ALA A 369 -65.89 -137.93 -70.52
N LEU A 370 -64.61 -138.30 -70.64
CA LEU A 370 -64.18 -139.55 -71.28
C LEU A 370 -64.45 -140.78 -70.41
N VAL A 371 -64.29 -140.70 -69.09
CA VAL A 371 -64.64 -141.77 -68.15
C VAL A 371 -66.15 -142.01 -68.15
N ARG A 372 -66.98 -140.95 -68.09
CA ARG A 372 -68.44 -141.08 -68.21
C ARG A 372 -68.86 -141.68 -69.56
N LYS A 373 -68.09 -141.48 -70.64
CA LYS A 373 -68.28 -142.20 -71.92
C LYS A 373 -67.88 -143.67 -71.84
N LEU A 374 -66.78 -144.01 -71.17
CA LEU A 374 -66.32 -145.39 -70.97
C LEU A 374 -67.21 -146.16 -69.97
N GLU A 375 -67.85 -145.48 -69.03
CA GLU A 375 -68.88 -146.04 -68.15
C GLU A 375 -70.19 -146.30 -68.91
N THR A 376 -70.45 -145.62 -70.03
CA THR A 376 -71.54 -145.95 -70.96
C THR A 376 -71.18 -146.99 -72.03
N ASP A 377 -69.89 -147.28 -72.27
CA ASP A 377 -69.40 -148.23 -73.30
C ASP A 377 -68.20 -149.07 -72.80
N PRO A 378 -68.41 -150.29 -72.27
CA PRO A 378 -67.32 -151.16 -71.80
C PRO A 378 -66.69 -152.03 -72.91
N ILE A 379 -65.34 -152.09 -73.00
CA ILE A 379 -64.46 -153.30 -73.22
C ILE A 379 -63.03 -153.01 -73.81
N ASN A 380 -61.96 -153.54 -73.16
CA ASN A 380 -60.61 -154.02 -73.66
C ASN A 380 -59.27 -153.20 -73.74
N ASN A 381 -58.26 -153.68 -72.96
CA ASN A 381 -56.86 -154.16 -73.31
C ASN A 381 -55.53 -153.30 -73.54
N LYS A 382 -54.57 -153.41 -72.58
CA LYS A 382 -53.11 -153.86 -72.64
C LYS A 382 -51.84 -153.09 -73.20
N CYS A 383 -50.73 -153.07 -72.37
CA CYS A 383 -49.25 -153.36 -72.59
C CYS A 383 -48.04 -152.31 -72.75
N SER A 384 -47.07 -152.31 -71.78
CA SER A 384 -45.55 -152.55 -71.82
C SER A 384 -44.35 -151.53 -72.17
N PRO A 385 -43.02 -151.74 -71.77
CA PRO A 385 -41.84 -150.76 -71.66
C PRO A 385 -40.36 -151.13 -72.18
N SER A 386 -39.21 -150.37 -71.90
CA SER A 386 -37.72 -150.60 -72.31
C SER A 386 -36.50 -149.73 -71.67
N GLU A 387 -35.15 -150.02 -71.86
CA GLU A 387 -33.91 -149.58 -71.03
C GLU A 387 -32.41 -149.30 -71.67
N ASP A 388 -31.34 -148.90 -70.87
CA ASP A 388 -29.77 -149.03 -70.89
C ASP A 388 -28.59 -147.99 -71.36
N ASP A 389 -27.23 -148.22 -71.07
CA ASP A 389 -25.96 -147.29 -70.98
C ASP A 389 -24.48 -147.93 -71.30
N ASN A 390 -23.13 -147.57 -71.16
CA ASN A 390 -22.11 -146.48 -70.70
C ASN A 390 -20.52 -146.69 -71.11
N HIS A 391 -19.52 -145.75 -70.84
CA HIS A 391 -17.97 -145.76 -70.60
C HIS A 391 -16.79 -145.79 -71.71
N LYS A 392 -15.39 -145.75 -71.52
CA LYS A 392 -14.32 -144.74 -71.02
C LYS A 392 -12.73 -145.13 -71.12
N PHE A 393 -11.69 -144.21 -71.32
CA PHE A 393 -10.23 -144.10 -70.78
C PHE A 393 -8.83 -143.88 -71.60
N GLU A 394 -7.56 -144.02 -71.03
CA GLU A 394 -6.20 -143.27 -71.26
C GLU A 394 -4.78 -144.06 -71.13
N HIS A 395 -3.53 -143.63 -71.64
CA HIS A 395 -2.05 -143.79 -71.12
C HIS A 395 -0.65 -143.63 -71.99
N GLN A 396 0.61 -144.04 -71.52
CA GLN A 396 2.10 -143.64 -71.85
C GLN A 396 3.21 -144.84 -72.00
N PRO A 397 4.63 -144.90 -71.86
CA PRO A 397 5.91 -144.05 -71.57
C PRO A 397 7.41 -144.45 -72.16
N GLU A 398 8.61 -144.04 -71.57
CA GLU A 398 10.12 -144.55 -71.56
C GLU A 398 11.30 -144.19 -72.63
N THR A 399 12.70 -144.38 -72.62
CA THR A 399 13.93 -144.96 -71.83
C THR A 399 15.49 -144.68 -72.32
N LEU A 400 16.61 -144.95 -71.51
CA LEU A 400 18.15 -145.27 -71.71
C LEU A 400 19.30 -144.23 -72.19
N LYS A 401 20.71 -144.28 -72.23
CA LYS A 401 22.06 -145.03 -71.89
C LYS A 401 23.39 -144.13 -72.19
N GLU A 402 24.78 -144.36 -72.14
CA GLU A 402 25.91 -145.15 -71.41
C GLU A 402 27.45 -145.06 -71.99
N GLY A 403 28.64 -145.11 -71.24
CA GLY A 403 30.06 -145.51 -71.72
C GLY A 403 31.50 -144.91 -71.25
N GLU A 404 32.59 -145.75 -71.07
CA GLU A 404 34.13 -145.58 -71.01
C GLU A 404 35.03 -145.17 -69.75
N ASN A 405 36.39 -145.20 -69.88
CA ASN A 405 37.50 -145.50 -68.89
C ASN A 405 37.75 -144.52 -67.68
N PRO A 406 37.66 -144.95 -66.38
CA PRO A 406 37.59 -144.04 -65.21
C PRO A 406 38.88 -143.71 -64.41
N ASN A 407 39.33 -144.56 -63.47
CA ASN A 407 39.83 -144.17 -62.12
C ASN A 407 40.77 -142.95 -61.97
N GLN A 408 41.79 -142.75 -62.83
CA GLN A 408 42.70 -141.59 -62.66
C GLN A 408 42.16 -140.32 -63.33
N LEU A 409 41.50 -140.45 -64.48
CA LEU A 409 40.73 -139.36 -65.07
C LEU A 409 39.57 -138.98 -64.14
N GLU A 410 38.93 -139.98 -63.53
CA GLU A 410 37.88 -139.82 -62.51
C GLU A 410 38.38 -139.10 -61.26
N ALA A 411 39.58 -139.40 -60.74
CA ALA A 411 40.16 -138.69 -59.60
C ALA A 411 40.46 -137.21 -59.92
N GLU A 412 41.01 -136.93 -61.10
CA GLU A 412 41.26 -135.55 -61.56
C GLU A 412 39.94 -134.80 -61.84
N VAL A 413 38.95 -135.46 -62.44
CA VAL A 413 37.58 -134.96 -62.63
C VAL A 413 36.87 -134.72 -61.30
N VAL A 414 37.03 -135.56 -60.27
CA VAL A 414 36.47 -135.33 -58.93
C VAL A 414 37.15 -134.13 -58.26
N SER A 415 38.48 -133.99 -58.39
CA SER A 415 39.20 -132.81 -57.90
C SER A 415 38.71 -131.54 -58.60
N LEU A 416 38.68 -131.52 -59.93
CA LEU A 416 38.20 -130.40 -60.74
C LEU A 416 36.71 -130.11 -60.49
N ASN A 417 35.87 -131.12 -60.27
CA ASN A 417 34.47 -130.93 -59.88
C ASN A 417 34.36 -130.28 -58.49
N SER A 418 35.19 -130.68 -57.52
CA SER A 418 35.22 -130.04 -56.21
C SER A 418 35.69 -128.58 -56.28
N GLU A 419 36.69 -128.29 -57.12
CA GLU A 419 37.16 -126.93 -57.39
C GLU A 419 36.07 -126.10 -58.11
N VAL A 420 35.40 -126.66 -59.12
CA VAL A 420 34.28 -126.03 -59.83
C VAL A 420 33.09 -125.78 -58.89
N ILE A 421 32.81 -126.65 -57.92
CA ILE A 421 31.79 -126.41 -56.88
C ILE A 421 32.20 -125.26 -55.95
N CYS A 422 33.45 -125.25 -55.49
CA CYS A 422 34.00 -124.16 -54.67
C CYS A 422 34.00 -122.82 -55.43
N LEU A 423 34.40 -122.81 -56.69
CA LEU A 423 34.40 -121.62 -57.55
C LEU A 423 32.97 -121.15 -57.86
N ARG A 424 32.01 -122.05 -58.09
CA ARG A 424 30.59 -121.69 -58.22
C ARG A 424 30.07 -121.03 -56.94
N SER A 425 30.33 -121.60 -55.77
CA SER A 425 29.92 -121.02 -54.49
C SER A 425 30.61 -119.68 -54.20
N ALA A 426 31.88 -119.51 -54.60
CA ALA A 426 32.59 -118.24 -54.50
C ALA A 426 32.04 -117.17 -55.46
N ILE A 427 31.66 -117.55 -56.69
CA ILE A 427 31.00 -116.67 -57.67
C ILE A 427 29.61 -116.26 -57.15
N GLU A 428 28.81 -117.22 -56.68
CA GLU A 428 27.49 -116.97 -56.09
C GLU A 428 27.59 -116.02 -54.89
N THR A 429 28.57 -116.23 -54.00
CA THR A 429 28.84 -115.36 -52.85
C THR A 429 29.31 -113.95 -53.28
N ALA A 430 30.04 -113.83 -54.38
CA ALA A 430 30.48 -112.54 -54.91
C ALA A 430 29.34 -111.80 -55.62
N GLU A 431 28.49 -112.53 -56.35
CA GLU A 431 27.31 -112.00 -57.02
C GLU A 431 26.26 -111.53 -56.01
N THR A 432 25.96 -112.30 -54.96
CA THR A 432 25.05 -111.86 -53.90
C THR A 432 25.56 -110.61 -53.19
N LYS A 433 26.87 -110.48 -52.96
CA LYS A 433 27.46 -109.27 -52.37
C LYS A 433 27.37 -108.07 -53.31
N TYR A 434 27.65 -108.25 -54.60
CA TYR A 434 27.48 -107.19 -55.59
C TYR A 434 26.02 -106.73 -55.70
N GLN A 435 25.07 -107.67 -55.65
CA GLN A 435 23.64 -107.35 -55.60
C GLN A 435 23.26 -106.62 -54.29
N GLU A 436 23.78 -107.04 -53.14
CA GLU A 436 23.58 -106.39 -51.84
C GLU A 436 24.14 -104.96 -51.81
N GLU A 437 25.38 -104.75 -52.29
CA GLU A 437 25.99 -103.43 -52.43
C GLU A 437 25.20 -102.51 -53.40
N GLN A 438 24.70 -103.05 -54.51
CA GLN A 438 23.85 -102.30 -55.45
C GLN A 438 22.49 -101.94 -54.84
N ILE A 439 21.87 -102.82 -54.07
CA ILE A 439 20.65 -102.54 -53.31
C ILE A 439 20.92 -101.46 -52.25
N GLN A 440 22.00 -101.60 -51.48
CA GLN A 440 22.40 -100.64 -50.45
C GLN A 440 22.67 -99.26 -51.04
N SER A 441 23.41 -99.18 -52.14
CA SER A 441 23.69 -97.96 -52.90
C SER A 441 22.39 -97.31 -53.40
N THR A 442 21.49 -98.10 -54.00
CA THR A 442 20.18 -97.63 -54.50
C THR A 442 19.33 -97.06 -53.37
N VAL A 443 19.30 -97.71 -52.20
CA VAL A 443 18.57 -97.24 -51.01
C VAL A 443 19.20 -95.98 -50.43
N GLN A 444 20.53 -95.89 -50.34
CA GLN A 444 21.21 -94.67 -49.86
C GLN A 444 20.94 -93.47 -50.77
N ILE A 445 21.02 -93.67 -52.09
CA ILE A 445 20.72 -92.64 -53.10
C ILE A 445 19.26 -92.19 -52.97
N ARG A 446 18.32 -93.14 -52.85
CA ARG A 446 16.89 -92.84 -52.66
C ARG A 446 16.65 -92.02 -51.39
N ASN A 447 17.19 -92.45 -50.25
CA ASN A 447 17.04 -91.76 -48.97
C ASN A 447 17.63 -90.33 -49.03
N ALA A 448 18.75 -90.13 -49.74
CA ALA A 448 19.33 -88.82 -49.95
C ALA A 448 18.44 -87.88 -50.79
N TYR A 449 17.76 -88.41 -51.82
CA TYR A 449 16.77 -87.64 -52.58
C TYR A 449 15.50 -87.33 -51.78
N GLU A 450 14.99 -88.27 -50.98
CA GLU A 450 13.82 -88.05 -50.12
C GLU A 450 14.12 -86.98 -49.04
N LEU A 451 15.30 -87.01 -48.41
CA LEU A 451 15.77 -85.96 -47.50
C LEU A 451 15.95 -84.60 -48.20
N LEU A 452 16.48 -84.58 -49.43
CA LEU A 452 16.66 -83.33 -50.19
C LEU A 452 15.32 -82.69 -50.53
N GLU A 453 14.32 -83.48 -50.92
CA GLU A 453 12.98 -82.97 -51.21
C GLU A 453 12.26 -82.50 -49.93
N GLN A 454 12.44 -83.18 -48.79
CA GLN A 454 11.97 -82.68 -47.50
C GLN A 454 12.60 -81.32 -47.15
N ILE A 455 13.93 -81.18 -47.24
CA ILE A 455 14.64 -79.92 -46.96
C ILE A 455 14.15 -78.79 -47.89
N LYS A 456 13.89 -79.12 -49.16
CA LYS A 456 13.35 -78.18 -50.16
C LYS A 456 11.92 -77.73 -49.86
N LEU A 457 11.05 -78.64 -49.41
CA LEU A 457 9.70 -78.30 -48.95
C LEU A 457 9.74 -77.45 -47.66
N GLU A 458 10.59 -77.81 -46.70
CA GLU A 458 10.77 -77.03 -45.48
C GLU A 458 11.34 -75.63 -45.73
N SER A 459 12.25 -75.48 -46.71
CA SER A 459 12.77 -74.16 -47.11
C SER A 459 11.67 -73.32 -47.75
N SER A 460 10.93 -73.87 -48.72
CA SER A 460 9.87 -73.12 -49.40
C SER A 460 8.73 -72.73 -48.47
N GLN A 461 8.41 -73.55 -47.46
CA GLN A 461 7.48 -73.17 -46.40
C GLN A 461 8.00 -71.98 -45.59
N LYS A 462 9.25 -72.04 -45.10
CA LYS A 462 9.87 -70.94 -44.31
C LYS A 462 10.00 -69.65 -45.12
N GLU A 463 10.27 -69.76 -46.42
CA GLU A 463 10.27 -68.63 -47.36
C GLU A 463 8.87 -68.01 -47.51
N CYS A 464 7.81 -68.82 -47.64
CA CYS A 464 6.43 -68.32 -47.67
C CYS A 464 5.98 -67.68 -46.34
N GLU A 465 6.37 -68.26 -45.20
CA GLU A 465 6.09 -67.72 -43.86
C GLU A 465 6.76 -66.35 -43.66
N LEU A 466 8.03 -66.21 -44.04
CA LEU A 466 8.77 -64.96 -43.99
C LEU A 466 8.21 -63.91 -44.98
N GLU A 467 7.80 -64.32 -46.19
CA GLU A 467 7.17 -63.41 -47.15
C GLU A 467 5.81 -62.91 -46.63
N ALA A 468 5.03 -63.77 -45.96
CA ALA A 468 3.78 -63.40 -45.32
C ALA A 468 3.97 -62.53 -44.07
N GLU A 469 5.06 -62.68 -43.31
CA GLU A 469 5.41 -61.73 -42.25
C GLU A 469 5.89 -60.38 -42.82
N LEU A 470 6.72 -60.38 -43.86
CA LEU A 470 7.16 -59.15 -44.54
C LEU A 470 5.95 -58.37 -45.08
N LYS A 471 5.00 -59.04 -45.73
CA LYS A 471 3.75 -58.44 -46.21
C LYS A 471 2.91 -57.84 -45.07
N ARG A 472 2.78 -58.54 -43.93
CA ARG A 472 2.12 -58.00 -42.73
C ARG A 472 2.86 -56.77 -42.19
N LYS A 473 4.17 -56.84 -41.99
CA LYS A 473 4.98 -55.71 -41.48
C LYS A 473 5.00 -54.51 -42.43
N LYS A 474 4.87 -54.74 -43.74
CA LYS A 474 4.69 -53.66 -44.73
C LYS A 474 3.32 -52.98 -44.57
N ALA A 475 2.25 -53.74 -44.34
CA ALA A 475 0.93 -53.18 -44.03
C ALA A 475 0.95 -52.41 -42.69
N ASP A 476 1.54 -52.99 -41.62
CA ASP A 476 1.71 -52.31 -40.33
C ASP A 476 2.39 -50.93 -40.49
N ILE A 477 3.40 -50.83 -41.36
CA ILE A 477 4.12 -49.58 -41.65
C ILE A 477 3.27 -48.60 -42.48
N GLU A 478 2.46 -49.10 -43.42
CA GLU A 478 1.57 -48.27 -44.25
C GLU A 478 0.41 -47.71 -43.42
N ASP A 479 -0.16 -48.49 -42.51
CA ASP A 479 -1.17 -48.06 -41.53
C ASP A 479 -0.57 -47.07 -40.52
N LEU A 480 0.60 -47.34 -39.94
CA LEU A 480 1.28 -46.39 -39.04
C LEU A 480 1.62 -45.08 -39.75
N LYS A 481 1.95 -45.12 -41.05
CA LYS A 481 2.18 -43.91 -41.84
C LYS A 481 0.87 -43.14 -42.08
N ALA A 482 -0.25 -43.80 -42.34
CA ALA A 482 -1.55 -43.14 -42.47
C ALA A 482 -1.92 -42.41 -41.16
N ASN A 483 -1.85 -43.11 -40.02
CA ASN A 483 -2.09 -42.51 -38.70
C ASN A 483 -1.15 -41.31 -38.41
N LEU A 484 0.11 -41.36 -38.86
CA LEU A 484 1.04 -40.24 -38.73
C LEU A 484 0.63 -39.03 -39.59
N MET A 485 0.24 -39.26 -40.85
CA MET A 485 -0.27 -38.19 -41.72
C MET A 485 -1.53 -37.54 -41.12
N ASP A 486 -2.46 -38.33 -40.58
CA ASP A 486 -3.67 -37.83 -39.94
C ASP A 486 -3.31 -36.93 -38.74
N LYS A 487 -2.37 -37.35 -37.88
CA LYS A 487 -1.87 -36.53 -36.77
C LYS A 487 -1.08 -35.30 -37.20
N GLU A 488 -0.39 -35.35 -38.33
CA GLU A 488 0.25 -34.17 -38.93
C GLU A 488 -0.79 -33.16 -39.41
N THR A 489 -1.94 -33.61 -39.96
CA THR A 489 -3.06 -32.71 -40.31
C THR A 489 -3.82 -32.16 -39.09
N GLU A 490 -3.99 -32.95 -38.02
CA GLU A 490 -4.55 -32.43 -36.75
C GLU A 490 -3.65 -31.33 -36.16
N LEU A 491 -2.33 -31.54 -36.16
CA LEU A 491 -1.38 -30.54 -35.68
C LEU A 491 -1.37 -29.27 -36.56
N GLN A 492 -1.47 -29.42 -37.89
CA GLN A 492 -1.56 -28.26 -38.79
C GLN A 492 -2.81 -27.42 -38.53
N GLY A 493 -3.96 -28.05 -38.28
CA GLY A 493 -5.19 -27.35 -37.90
C GLY A 493 -5.07 -26.61 -36.57
N ILE A 494 -4.42 -27.24 -35.57
CA ILE A 494 -4.14 -26.60 -34.28
C ILE A 494 -3.16 -25.41 -34.44
N GLU A 495 -2.19 -25.49 -35.35
CA GLU A 495 -1.28 -24.37 -35.66
C GLU A 495 -2.04 -23.19 -36.31
N GLU A 496 -2.91 -23.46 -37.29
CA GLU A 496 -3.77 -22.45 -37.94
C GLU A 496 -4.76 -21.80 -36.94
N GLU A 497 -5.34 -22.57 -36.02
CA GLU A 497 -6.18 -22.04 -34.94
C GLU A 497 -5.39 -21.16 -33.96
N ASN A 498 -4.15 -21.55 -33.62
CA ASN A 498 -3.29 -20.75 -32.76
C ASN A 498 -2.86 -19.43 -33.43
N GLU A 499 -2.49 -19.42 -34.70
CA GLU A 499 -2.22 -18.17 -35.44
C GLU A 499 -3.45 -17.23 -35.44
N ASN A 500 -4.65 -17.81 -35.61
CA ASN A 500 -5.92 -17.08 -35.62
C ASN A 500 -6.23 -16.48 -34.23
N LEU A 501 -5.98 -17.22 -33.15
CA LEU A 501 -6.12 -16.73 -31.78
C LEU A 501 -5.09 -15.65 -31.42
N ILE A 502 -3.83 -15.82 -31.80
CA ILE A 502 -2.77 -14.80 -31.62
C ILE A 502 -3.18 -13.50 -32.32
N ARG A 503 -3.60 -13.58 -33.59
CA ARG A 503 -4.02 -12.41 -34.38
C ARG A 503 -5.22 -11.68 -33.77
N LYS A 504 -6.20 -12.41 -33.23
CA LYS A 504 -7.34 -11.83 -32.49
C LYS A 504 -6.91 -11.16 -31.19
N LEU A 505 -5.94 -11.75 -30.48
CA LEU A 505 -5.38 -11.16 -29.27
C LEU A 505 -4.66 -9.85 -29.59
N GLU A 506 -3.78 -9.85 -30.60
CA GLU A 506 -3.11 -8.64 -31.12
C GLU A 506 -4.11 -7.55 -31.55
N GLU A 507 -5.15 -7.93 -32.31
CA GLU A 507 -6.21 -7.01 -32.76
C GLU A 507 -6.99 -6.42 -31.58
N SER A 508 -7.38 -7.24 -30.59
CA SER A 508 -8.12 -6.77 -29.40
C SER A 508 -7.29 -5.83 -28.52
N MET A 509 -5.98 -6.09 -28.37
CA MET A 509 -5.06 -5.29 -27.56
C MET A 509 -4.72 -3.96 -28.24
N SER A 510 -4.50 -3.95 -29.55
CA SER A 510 -4.07 -2.77 -30.31
C SER A 510 -5.21 -1.85 -30.77
N SER A 511 -6.38 -2.40 -31.13
CA SER A 511 -7.47 -1.59 -31.69
C SER A 511 -8.36 -0.96 -30.61
N GLN A 512 -8.95 -1.76 -29.71
CA GLN A 512 -9.97 -1.26 -28.80
C GLN A 512 -9.35 -0.48 -27.63
N ASN A 513 -8.45 -1.11 -26.88
CA ASN A 513 -7.91 -0.54 -25.65
C ASN A 513 -6.98 0.66 -25.93
N GLU A 514 -6.09 0.58 -26.93
CA GLU A 514 -5.23 1.72 -27.28
C GLU A 514 -6.06 2.92 -27.78
N HIS A 515 -7.07 2.71 -28.64
CA HIS A 515 -7.89 3.81 -29.14
C HIS A 515 -8.84 4.39 -28.09
N GLU A 516 -9.22 3.64 -27.05
CA GLU A 516 -9.94 4.15 -25.88
C GLU A 516 -9.02 5.03 -25.02
N LEU A 517 -7.87 4.51 -24.59
CA LEU A 517 -6.89 5.25 -23.78
C LEU A 517 -6.38 6.51 -24.51
N LYS A 518 -6.19 6.45 -25.83
CA LYS A 518 -5.75 7.58 -26.64
C LYS A 518 -6.82 8.67 -26.79
N ARG A 519 -8.11 8.32 -26.74
CA ARG A 519 -9.23 9.28 -26.63
C ARG A 519 -9.31 9.88 -25.21
N GLU A 520 -9.09 9.05 -24.19
CA GLU A 520 -9.07 9.47 -22.78
C GLU A 520 -7.97 10.53 -22.54
N THR A 521 -6.72 10.19 -22.89
CA THR A 521 -5.56 11.10 -22.78
C THR A 521 -5.80 12.41 -23.52
N LYS A 522 -6.25 12.37 -24.79
CA LYS A 522 -6.46 13.60 -25.58
C LYS A 522 -7.50 14.53 -24.95
N ARG A 523 -8.58 13.99 -24.37
CA ARG A 523 -9.60 14.80 -23.69
C ARG A 523 -9.07 15.35 -22.35
N LEU A 524 -8.20 14.63 -21.66
CA LEU A 524 -7.53 15.11 -20.45
C LEU A 524 -6.51 16.22 -20.78
N GLU A 525 -5.78 16.11 -21.90
CA GLU A 525 -4.92 17.18 -22.43
C GLU A 525 -5.75 18.45 -22.74
N GLU A 526 -6.92 18.29 -23.37
CA GLU A 526 -7.87 19.38 -23.64
C GLU A 526 -8.38 20.04 -22.34
N TRP A 527 -8.79 19.24 -21.34
CA TRP A 527 -9.22 19.74 -20.02
C TRP A 527 -8.09 20.46 -19.26
N VAL A 528 -6.85 19.97 -19.34
CA VAL A 528 -5.68 20.62 -18.71
C VAL A 528 -5.34 21.93 -19.43
N ALA A 529 -5.53 22.01 -20.76
CA ALA A 529 -5.36 23.25 -21.50
C ALA A 529 -6.44 24.29 -21.16
N GLU A 530 -7.70 23.87 -21.02
CA GLU A 530 -8.83 24.72 -20.60
C GLU A 530 -8.62 25.24 -19.17
N LEU A 531 -8.34 24.37 -18.21
CA LEU A 531 -8.05 24.75 -16.82
C LEU A 531 -6.84 25.70 -16.72
N LYS A 532 -5.82 25.51 -17.57
CA LYS A 532 -4.66 26.41 -17.62
C LYS A 532 -5.00 27.79 -18.19
N ALA A 533 -5.90 27.86 -19.18
CA ALA A 533 -6.41 29.15 -19.66
C ALA A 533 -7.20 29.88 -18.56
N ASP A 534 -8.13 29.18 -17.90
CA ASP A 534 -8.89 29.68 -16.74
C ASP A 534 -7.95 30.20 -15.63
N MET A 535 -6.87 29.48 -15.32
CA MET A 535 -5.88 29.93 -14.34
C MET A 535 -5.13 31.21 -14.75
N MET A 536 -4.76 31.37 -16.03
CA MET A 536 -4.12 32.61 -16.53
C MET A 536 -5.11 33.80 -16.51
N ASP A 537 -6.38 33.56 -16.80
CA ASP A 537 -7.44 34.58 -16.70
C ASP A 537 -7.72 34.97 -15.23
N LYS A 538 -7.59 34.05 -14.27
CA LYS A 538 -7.62 34.40 -12.83
C LYS A 538 -6.36 35.14 -12.38
N GLU A 539 -5.19 34.73 -12.85
CA GLU A 539 -3.91 35.35 -12.49
C GLU A 539 -3.83 36.81 -12.98
N THR A 540 -4.23 37.07 -14.24
CA THR A 540 -4.31 38.42 -14.80
C THR A 540 -5.36 39.30 -14.11
N ALA A 541 -6.52 38.73 -13.74
CA ALA A 541 -7.52 39.44 -12.93
C ALA A 541 -7.00 39.80 -11.53
N LEU A 542 -6.30 38.88 -10.86
CA LEU A 542 -5.67 39.13 -9.55
C LEU A 542 -4.56 40.19 -9.64
N GLN A 543 -3.74 40.17 -10.69
CA GLN A 543 -2.73 41.19 -10.95
C GLN A 543 -3.38 42.58 -11.10
N SER A 544 -4.44 42.70 -11.91
CA SER A 544 -5.17 43.97 -12.07
C SER A 544 -5.79 44.47 -10.75
N ILE A 545 -6.29 43.56 -9.90
CA ILE A 545 -6.82 43.90 -8.57
C ILE A 545 -5.69 44.35 -7.64
N SER A 546 -4.49 43.76 -7.73
CA SER A 546 -3.33 44.21 -6.94
C SER A 546 -2.89 45.62 -7.33
N GLU A 547 -2.85 45.92 -8.64
CA GLU A 547 -2.51 47.24 -9.16
C GLU A 547 -3.55 48.31 -8.75
N GLU A 548 -4.84 47.98 -8.77
CA GLU A 548 -5.90 48.85 -8.25
C GLU A 548 -5.73 49.12 -6.74
N ASN A 549 -5.45 48.08 -5.94
CA ASN A 549 -5.23 48.24 -4.50
C ASN A 549 -4.03 49.13 -4.17
N ASP A 550 -2.91 49.00 -4.89
CA ASP A 550 -1.76 49.88 -4.67
C ASP A 550 -2.02 51.33 -5.15
N MET A 551 -2.81 51.54 -6.21
CA MET A 551 -3.28 52.90 -6.57
C MET A 551 -4.16 53.51 -5.48
N LEU A 552 -5.14 52.77 -4.96
CA LEU A 552 -6.02 53.22 -3.88
C LEU A 552 -5.25 53.53 -2.59
N LYS A 553 -4.24 52.70 -2.26
CA LYS A 553 -3.33 52.91 -1.12
C LYS A 553 -2.48 54.18 -1.28
N ILE A 554 -2.03 54.48 -2.50
CA ILE A 554 -1.35 55.76 -2.82
C ILE A 554 -2.31 56.94 -2.68
N GLU A 555 -3.59 56.80 -3.07
CA GLU A 555 -4.59 57.86 -2.89
C GLU A 555 -4.94 58.10 -1.40
N ILE A 556 -5.12 57.03 -0.62
CA ILE A 556 -5.32 57.10 0.84
C ILE A 556 -4.14 57.81 1.52
N ASN A 557 -2.90 57.49 1.13
CA ASN A 557 -1.71 58.17 1.66
C ASN A 557 -1.70 59.66 1.30
N LYS A 558 -2.01 60.03 0.05
CA LYS A 558 -2.13 61.46 -0.37
C LYS A 558 -3.22 62.21 0.40
N LEU A 559 -4.34 61.56 0.69
CA LEU A 559 -5.41 62.12 1.53
C LEU A 559 -4.94 62.31 2.99
N SER A 560 -4.16 61.36 3.52
CA SER A 560 -3.55 61.47 4.85
C SER A 560 -2.46 62.54 4.94
N GLU A 561 -1.74 62.82 3.85
CA GLU A 561 -0.81 63.96 3.73
C GLU A 561 -1.54 65.32 3.60
N GLY A 562 -2.87 65.32 3.48
CA GLY A 562 -3.75 66.49 3.46
C GLY A 562 -3.88 67.24 4.79
N GLY A 563 -2.79 67.36 5.56
CA GLY A 563 -2.76 67.72 6.99
C GLY A 563 -3.41 69.03 7.42
N ARG A 564 -3.82 69.92 6.49
CA ARG A 564 -4.63 71.11 6.82
C ARG A 564 -5.98 70.76 7.45
N VAL A 565 -6.63 69.69 7.01
CA VAL A 565 -7.95 69.28 7.54
C VAL A 565 -7.82 68.69 8.95
N SER A 566 -6.73 67.98 9.24
CA SER A 566 -6.49 67.36 10.55
C SER A 566 -6.32 68.41 11.67
N GLU A 567 -5.54 69.47 11.40
CA GLU A 567 -5.34 70.58 12.35
C GLU A 567 -6.66 71.34 12.62
N GLU A 568 -7.44 71.63 11.58
CA GLU A 568 -8.72 72.33 11.69
C GLU A 568 -9.77 71.50 12.47
N VAL A 569 -9.83 70.19 12.22
CA VAL A 569 -10.66 69.26 12.99
C VAL A 569 -10.20 69.15 14.45
N ALA A 570 -8.89 69.15 14.73
CA ALA A 570 -8.37 69.12 16.10
C ALA A 570 -8.74 70.37 16.90
N VAL A 571 -8.67 71.56 16.27
CA VAL A 571 -9.10 72.83 16.88
C VAL A 571 -10.60 72.82 17.19
N GLU A 572 -11.44 72.35 16.27
CA GLU A 572 -12.89 72.30 16.48
C GLU A 572 -13.30 71.23 17.52
N VAL A 573 -12.53 70.14 17.66
CA VAL A 573 -12.73 69.14 18.72
C VAL A 573 -12.42 69.70 20.12
N GLU A 574 -11.35 70.47 20.32
CA GLU A 574 -11.15 71.15 21.62
C GLU A 574 -12.15 72.30 21.85
N ARG A 575 -12.63 72.95 20.78
CA ARG A 575 -13.74 73.91 20.87
C ARG A 575 -15.00 73.22 21.43
N ALA A 576 -15.37 72.07 20.87
CA ALA A 576 -16.51 71.28 21.33
C ALA A 576 -16.36 70.87 22.81
N LYS A 577 -15.22 70.28 23.20
CA LYS A 577 -14.93 69.91 24.60
C LYS A 577 -14.95 71.11 25.55
N SER A 578 -14.55 72.31 25.10
CA SER A 578 -14.64 73.52 25.93
C SER A 578 -16.10 73.89 26.23
N SER A 579 -16.99 73.77 25.25
CA SER A 579 -18.43 74.02 25.41
C SER A 579 -19.12 72.95 26.26
N GLU A 580 -18.68 71.70 26.17
CA GLU A 580 -19.16 70.58 27.00
C GLU A 580 -18.86 70.83 28.49
N ARG A 581 -17.62 71.22 28.83
CA ARG A 581 -17.22 71.58 30.20
C ARG A 581 -18.06 72.74 30.75
N GLU A 582 -18.36 73.74 29.92
CA GLU A 582 -19.23 74.87 30.29
C GLU A 582 -20.69 74.42 30.51
N ALA A 583 -21.22 73.54 29.66
CA ALA A 583 -22.56 72.98 29.79
C ALA A 583 -22.72 72.13 31.06
N LEU A 584 -21.72 71.31 31.40
CA LEU A 584 -21.67 70.54 32.65
C LEU A 584 -21.63 71.45 33.88
N MET A 585 -20.87 72.55 33.84
CA MET A 585 -20.84 73.54 34.92
C MET A 585 -22.21 74.22 35.12
N LYS A 586 -22.89 74.59 34.02
CA LYS A 586 -24.26 75.13 34.06
C LYS A 586 -25.27 74.12 34.62
N LEU A 587 -25.17 72.86 34.20
CA LEU A 587 -26.03 71.77 34.71
C LEU A 587 -25.87 71.60 36.22
N GLY A 588 -24.64 71.63 36.75
CA GLY A 588 -24.38 71.56 38.19
C GLY A 588 -25.03 72.69 38.99
N ILE A 589 -25.05 73.92 38.45
CA ILE A 589 -25.77 75.06 39.06
C ILE A 589 -27.28 74.81 39.07
N VAL A 590 -27.86 74.41 37.94
CA VAL A 590 -29.30 74.13 37.80
C VAL A 590 -29.74 72.99 38.72
N MET A 591 -28.97 71.91 38.82
CA MET A 591 -29.23 70.83 39.78
C MET A 591 -29.21 71.33 41.22
N GLY A 592 -28.21 72.14 41.59
CA GLY A 592 -28.14 72.76 42.92
C GLY A 592 -29.30 73.72 43.23
N GLU A 593 -29.90 74.35 42.22
CA GLU A 593 -31.12 75.16 42.37
C GLU A 593 -32.39 74.33 42.46
N ALA A 594 -32.52 73.27 41.66
CA ALA A 594 -33.60 72.29 41.77
C ALA A 594 -33.66 71.68 43.17
N ASP A 595 -32.50 71.32 43.73
CA ASP A 595 -32.36 70.77 45.08
C ASP A 595 -32.80 71.77 46.18
N ARG A 596 -32.44 73.05 46.03
CA ARG A 596 -32.93 74.15 46.90
C ARG A 596 -34.42 74.44 46.70
N SER A 597 -34.98 74.15 45.52
CA SER A 597 -36.42 74.23 45.26
C SER A 597 -37.16 73.08 45.94
N ASN A 598 -36.69 71.85 45.78
CA ASN A 598 -37.25 70.65 46.41
C ASN A 598 -37.25 70.77 47.94
N LYS A 599 -36.13 71.23 48.53
CA LYS A 599 -36.02 71.52 49.97
C LYS A 599 -36.91 72.67 50.45
N ARG A 600 -37.45 73.51 49.56
CA ARG A 600 -38.50 74.50 49.89
C ARG A 600 -39.89 73.88 49.76
N ALA A 601 -40.16 73.13 48.69
CA ALA A 601 -41.41 72.41 48.48
C ALA A 601 -41.73 71.43 49.62
N ALA A 602 -40.74 70.66 50.10
CA ALA A 602 -40.89 69.75 51.22
C ALA A 602 -41.37 70.45 52.50
N ARG A 603 -40.81 71.61 52.85
CA ARG A 603 -41.25 72.41 54.01
C ARG A 603 -42.65 73.02 53.84
N VAL A 604 -43.06 73.31 52.61
CA VAL A 604 -44.42 73.79 52.32
C VAL A 604 -45.43 72.63 52.41
N ALA A 605 -45.05 71.42 51.99
CA ALA A 605 -45.86 70.22 52.16
C ALA A 605 -46.04 69.86 53.65
N GLU A 606 -44.96 69.90 54.44
CA GLU A 606 -44.98 69.71 55.90
C GLU A 606 -45.88 70.74 56.61
N GLN A 607 -45.82 72.01 56.19
CA GLN A 607 -46.72 73.06 56.69
C GLN A 607 -48.19 72.85 56.29
N LEU A 608 -48.45 72.35 55.07
CA LEU A 608 -49.78 72.05 54.58
C LEU A 608 -50.40 70.85 55.33
N GLU A 609 -49.62 69.79 55.55
CA GLU A 609 -50.03 68.61 56.31
C GLU A 609 -50.36 69.00 57.77
N ALA A 610 -49.49 69.78 58.43
CA ALA A 610 -49.76 70.30 59.77
C ALA A 610 -51.04 71.17 59.84
N ALA A 611 -51.28 72.00 58.82
CA ALA A 611 -52.50 72.79 58.72
C ALA A 611 -53.74 71.93 58.45
N GLN A 612 -53.62 70.87 57.66
CA GLN A 612 -54.71 69.94 57.35
C GLN A 612 -55.09 69.09 58.58
N VAL A 613 -54.11 68.63 59.37
CA VAL A 613 -54.33 67.98 60.66
C VAL A 613 -55.09 68.91 61.61
N ALA A 614 -54.59 70.13 61.84
CA ALA A 614 -55.24 71.11 62.70
C ALA A 614 -56.66 71.49 62.23
N ASN A 615 -56.90 71.54 60.91
CA ASN A 615 -58.24 71.76 60.36
C ASN A 615 -59.17 70.56 60.62
N SER A 616 -58.66 69.32 60.53
CA SER A 616 -59.44 68.11 60.83
C SER A 616 -59.81 68.00 62.32
N GLU A 617 -58.92 68.43 63.22
CA GLU A 617 -59.20 68.54 64.66
C GLU A 617 -60.25 69.62 64.95
N MET A 618 -60.14 70.79 64.31
CA MET A 618 -61.14 71.85 64.41
C MET A 618 -62.51 71.40 63.87
N GLU A 619 -62.57 70.65 62.77
CA GLU A 619 -63.83 70.07 62.30
C GLU A 619 -64.39 69.02 63.26
N ALA A 620 -63.53 68.22 63.92
CA ALA A 620 -63.98 67.25 64.92
C ALA A 620 -64.61 67.96 66.14
N GLU A 621 -64.00 69.04 66.61
CA GLU A 621 -64.59 69.90 67.64
C GLU A 621 -65.88 70.60 67.17
N LEU A 622 -65.96 71.08 65.94
CA LEU A 622 -67.19 71.63 65.37
C LEU A 622 -68.31 70.58 65.28
N ARG A 623 -67.99 69.32 64.92
CA ARG A 623 -68.94 68.20 64.95
C ARG A 623 -69.38 67.90 66.39
N ARG A 624 -68.46 67.91 67.37
CA ARG A 624 -68.76 67.72 68.80
C ARG A 624 -69.67 68.82 69.36
N LEU A 625 -69.36 70.08 69.08
CA LEU A 625 -70.15 71.26 69.46
C LEU A 625 -71.52 71.28 68.77
N LYS A 626 -71.61 70.85 67.51
CA LYS A 626 -72.90 70.69 66.81
C LYS A 626 -73.78 69.64 67.48
N VAL A 627 -73.22 68.47 67.85
CA VAL A 627 -73.96 67.45 68.61
C VAL A 627 -74.45 68.01 69.96
N GLN A 628 -73.64 68.78 70.68
CA GLN A 628 -74.08 69.45 71.92
C GLN A 628 -75.19 70.48 71.64
N SER A 629 -75.08 71.30 70.59
CA SER A 629 -76.12 72.27 70.20
C SER A 629 -77.43 71.60 69.80
N ASP A 630 -77.37 70.48 69.07
CA ASP A 630 -78.53 69.67 68.70
C ASP A 630 -79.17 68.95 69.92
N GLN A 631 -78.37 68.58 70.92
CA GLN A 631 -78.87 68.08 72.22
C GLN A 631 -79.59 69.18 73.00
N TRP A 632 -79.00 70.37 73.14
CA TRP A 632 -79.64 71.52 73.78
C TRP A 632 -80.93 71.93 73.06
N ARG A 633 -80.95 71.91 71.72
CA ARG A 633 -82.16 72.17 70.94
C ARG A 633 -83.24 71.13 71.19
N LYS A 634 -82.91 69.84 71.17
CA LYS A 634 -83.88 68.77 71.50
C LYS A 634 -84.40 68.86 72.93
N ALA A 635 -83.59 69.28 73.89
CA ALA A 635 -84.04 69.54 75.27
C ALA A 635 -85.03 70.72 75.33
N ALA A 636 -84.73 71.81 74.60
CA ALA A 636 -85.62 72.97 74.49
C ALA A 636 -86.92 72.65 73.72
N GLU A 637 -86.85 71.86 72.64
CA GLU A 637 -88.00 71.38 71.86
C GLU A 637 -88.87 70.44 72.70
N ALA A 638 -88.28 69.53 73.49
CA ALA A 638 -89.03 68.68 74.42
C ALA A 638 -89.72 69.50 75.53
N ALA A 639 -89.05 70.50 76.09
CA ALA A 639 -89.66 71.43 77.05
C ALA A 639 -90.79 72.26 76.40
N ALA A 640 -90.60 72.77 75.19
CA ALA A 640 -91.62 73.50 74.44
C ALA A 640 -92.81 72.61 74.06
N ALA A 641 -92.58 71.33 73.72
CA ALA A 641 -93.64 70.36 73.47
C ALA A 641 -94.45 70.04 74.75
N MET A 642 -93.79 69.89 75.90
CA MET A 642 -94.45 69.77 77.20
C MET A 642 -95.25 71.02 77.59
N LEU A 643 -94.90 72.21 77.05
CA LEU A 643 -95.65 73.46 77.24
C LEU A 643 -96.73 73.72 76.17
N SER A 644 -96.72 72.97 75.06
CA SER A 644 -97.64 73.15 73.92
C SER A 644 -98.71 72.06 73.80
N ALA A 645 -98.50 70.89 74.41
CA ALA A 645 -99.51 69.86 74.54
C ALA A 645 -100.38 70.09 75.79
N ALA A 646 -101.71 70.02 75.64
CA ALA A 646 -102.70 70.24 76.72
C ALA A 646 -102.68 71.64 77.38
N GLY A 647 -102.81 72.69 76.56
CA GLY A 647 -102.70 74.08 77.00
C GLY A 647 -103.90 74.66 77.78
N SER A 648 -103.64 75.83 78.38
CA SER A 648 -104.63 76.86 78.71
C SER A 648 -103.99 78.25 78.58
N ASN A 649 -104.77 79.33 78.65
CA ASN A 649 -104.36 80.68 78.23
C ASN A 649 -103.11 81.23 78.95
N GLY A 650 -102.13 81.75 78.20
CA GLY A 650 -100.93 82.40 78.73
C GLY A 650 -100.45 83.60 77.88
N LYS A 651 -100.21 84.73 78.54
CA LYS A 651 -99.57 85.95 78.01
C LYS A 651 -98.07 85.97 78.43
N ILE A 652 -97.36 87.09 78.20
CA ILE A 652 -95.91 87.35 78.48
C ILE A 652 -95.03 87.06 77.24
N THR A 653 -94.25 87.96 76.63
CA THR A 653 -93.81 89.37 76.86
C THR A 653 -92.71 89.69 77.90
N GLU A 654 -91.47 89.32 77.59
CA GLU A 654 -90.19 89.87 78.09
C GLU A 654 -89.14 89.67 76.95
N ARG A 655 -88.20 90.56 76.55
CA ARG A 655 -87.67 91.88 76.98
C ARG A 655 -86.37 91.92 77.84
N THR A 656 -85.25 91.59 77.20
CA THR A 656 -83.85 92.02 77.49
C THR A 656 -83.07 91.96 76.16
N VAL A 657 -82.13 92.83 75.74
CA VAL A 657 -81.28 93.87 76.37
C VAL A 657 -80.23 93.35 77.37
N SER A 658 -78.97 93.18 76.92
CA SER A 658 -77.79 93.89 77.47
C SER A 658 -76.46 93.56 76.75
N LEU A 659 -75.59 94.58 76.66
CA LEU A 659 -74.11 94.64 76.55
C LEU A 659 -73.25 93.66 75.72
N ASP A 660 -72.32 94.29 74.97
CA ASP A 660 -70.93 93.93 74.61
C ASP A 660 -70.45 92.46 74.63
N SER A 661 -69.92 92.01 73.48
CA SER A 661 -68.46 91.96 73.30
C SER A 661 -68.07 91.80 71.81
N LYS A 662 -66.85 92.20 71.45
CA LYS A 662 -66.32 92.09 70.08
C LYS A 662 -66.06 90.62 69.73
N SER A 663 -66.59 90.15 68.60
CA SER A 663 -66.22 88.85 68.03
C SER A 663 -65.95 88.93 66.53
N TYR A 664 -65.03 88.10 66.05
CA TYR A 664 -64.48 88.11 64.69
C TYR A 664 -64.80 86.80 63.96
N LYS A 665 -64.85 86.86 62.62
CA LYS A 665 -64.80 85.74 61.64
C LYS A 665 -65.99 84.76 61.61
N CYS A 666 -66.72 84.80 60.50
CA CYS A 666 -67.05 83.59 59.72
C CYS A 666 -65.89 83.41 58.71
N SER A 667 -65.26 82.27 58.44
CA SER A 667 -65.67 80.87 58.18
C SER A 667 -66.12 80.59 56.72
N PRO A 668 -65.75 79.43 56.13
CA PRO A 668 -65.09 79.48 54.80
C PRO A 668 -65.45 78.36 53.77
N TYR A 669 -64.78 78.46 52.61
CA TYR A 669 -64.39 77.38 51.67
C TYR A 669 -65.38 76.85 50.60
N ALA A 670 -64.76 76.34 49.52
CA ALA A 670 -65.29 75.70 48.30
C ALA A 670 -65.98 76.59 47.23
N GLU A 671 -65.90 76.32 45.91
CA GLU A 671 -64.85 75.71 45.07
C GLU A 671 -65.17 75.95 43.55
N ASP A 672 -64.15 75.88 42.70
CA ASP A 672 -64.17 75.48 41.26
C ASP A 672 -64.60 76.43 40.10
N MET A 673 -64.08 76.09 38.90
CA MET A 673 -64.43 76.47 37.51
C MET A 673 -64.15 77.88 36.95
N ASP A 674 -62.89 78.06 36.53
CA ASP A 674 -62.41 78.26 35.13
C ASP A 674 -62.76 79.45 34.19
N ASP A 675 -61.77 79.67 33.31
CA ASP A 675 -61.73 80.18 31.92
C ASP A 675 -61.82 81.68 31.46
N ASP A 676 -60.92 81.94 30.49
CA ASP A 676 -60.96 82.83 29.31
C ASP A 676 -60.80 84.39 29.31
N LEU A 677 -59.57 84.78 28.86
CA LEU A 677 -59.25 85.68 27.71
C LEU A 677 -58.99 87.22 27.81
N GLN A 678 -57.75 87.53 27.38
CA GLN A 678 -57.33 88.56 26.40
C GLN A 678 -57.15 90.05 26.78
N ARG A 679 -55.86 90.46 26.86
CA ARG A 679 -55.14 91.25 25.81
C ARG A 679 -53.62 91.23 26.13
N LYS A 680 -52.67 90.79 25.27
CA LYS A 680 -52.34 91.04 23.85
C LYS A 680 -51.46 92.29 23.62
N LYS A 681 -50.14 92.10 23.34
CA LYS A 681 -49.45 92.59 22.11
C LYS A 681 -47.98 92.07 21.97
N ASN A 682 -47.72 91.35 20.87
CA ASN A 682 -46.44 91.10 20.16
C ASN A 682 -45.21 90.48 20.91
N GLY A 683 -44.46 89.53 20.33
CA GLY A 683 -44.74 88.73 19.12
C GLY A 683 -43.55 87.98 18.48
N ASN A 684 -43.92 87.12 17.51
CA ASN A 684 -43.10 86.43 16.49
C ASN A 684 -42.36 85.11 16.87
N MET A 685 -42.11 84.30 15.82
CA MET A 685 -41.31 83.07 15.74
C MET A 685 -41.77 81.83 16.53
N LEU A 686 -42.76 81.08 16.00
CA LEU A 686 -42.69 79.61 15.86
C LEU A 686 -43.84 79.03 15.01
N LYS A 687 -43.49 78.48 13.83
CA LYS A 687 -44.15 77.36 13.10
C LYS A 687 -43.57 77.25 11.69
N LYS A 688 -42.69 76.26 11.46
CA LYS A 688 -42.12 75.95 10.13
C LYS A 688 -41.93 74.44 9.95
N ILE A 689 -43.05 73.71 9.96
CA ILE A 689 -43.11 72.29 9.59
C ILE A 689 -44.10 72.20 8.43
N GLY A 690 -43.60 71.90 7.23
CA GLY A 690 -44.39 71.93 6.00
C GLY A 690 -43.52 71.92 4.75
N VAL A 691 -43.33 70.72 4.20
CA VAL A 691 -43.01 70.42 2.80
C VAL A 691 -41.85 71.18 2.14
N LEU A 692 -40.71 70.50 1.92
CA LEU A 692 -40.09 70.48 0.58
C LEU A 692 -39.18 69.25 0.35
N TRP A 693 -39.78 68.06 0.23
CA TRP A 693 -39.14 66.95 -0.50
C TRP A 693 -39.47 67.08 -1.99
N LYS A 694 -38.47 67.32 -2.86
CA LYS A 694 -38.49 66.89 -4.28
C LYS A 694 -37.21 67.24 -5.08
N LYS A 695 -36.56 66.17 -5.58
CA LYS A 695 -35.92 66.06 -6.93
C LYS A 695 -34.65 66.92 -7.19
N PRO A 696 -33.84 66.64 -8.24
CA PRO A 696 -34.11 65.85 -9.46
C PRO A 696 -33.51 64.44 -9.51
N GLN A 697 -33.91 63.71 -10.56
CA GLN A 697 -33.26 62.49 -11.04
C GLN A 697 -32.10 62.88 -11.98
N LYS A 698 -31.02 62.10 -11.95
CA LYS A 698 -30.58 61.35 -13.13
C LYS A 698 -30.07 59.99 -12.69
#